data_AF-A0A811V3J8-F1
#
_entry.id   AF-A0A811V3J8-F1
#
_cell.length_a   1.000
_cell.length_b   1.000
_cell.length_c   1.000
_cell.angle_alpha   90.00
_cell.angle_beta   90.00
_cell.angle_gamma   90.00
#
_symmetry.space_group_name_H-M   'P 1'
#
loop_
_entity.id
_entity.type
_entity.pdbx_description
1 polymer ?
#
loop_
_entity_poly.entity_id
_entity_poly.type
_entity_poly.pdbx_seq_one_letter_code
_entity_poly.pdbx_strand_id
1 'polypeptide(L)'
;MKTELTQLPARHVDTGMGFERLTAILQNKSSNYDTDLFTPIFNGIKRITHAPHYKGIFPTSAEAATLDTGYRILADHARMITTCLADGMLPDQNQKLRKVLRKAFTISENVFANETLLSQIVPFVIETIGMAYPEMYHKHNSILELIAHEQEVFKSLRESSSKAFAEVLTEFPNLEEVDLMECPGFVPAYRDFQAQKKFFKNNTLPGKFLYKLTDTYGLTEENFKKLAELENMECDLHGYLKEITNAKLKSKSSLSNGSGSGENKLENQRRVNEALLQLTQKLSQTDNSWKYNYSYDVANKKYHIPALSTQVLGMVFRGKESDTVSLDSTTSGFLYIVTDASNFYYESGGQQADTGTILLLTENGDPQLKLPTGDQVELLVDANQRELITCHHTATHLLNGAIRSLFKKVTYQVSSGVTSKNCKLEVGLIGKRIKKEDVTRLENMITQTIKSKSPIDVKTINASDVLQENDVTMVPGEIYPETGLRLITVNCEDSQLLSKELCCGTHAINTQELEYFSITNLRQTNRARYAFTAVAGMAAENALKTAALLQHRVDMLEKQFNSDKLTNATEVELQKIRHHLVHTEVALPYVFKIDTIERINDILRRLKETTRTTLKEFVEVEMKTLLQEKPIEHHPFLVHYLTSSALVDEVPLQRATKLCSDRPILVVSMCDSIVKARCCVPKKFISDQFDAEQWLKEFATVFKTQVAAPKGQNSAEVCNMKGKKVSTQFEEQLEVAISKAQAFAAQRLLL
;
A
#
# COMPACT_ATOMS: atom_id res chain seq x y z
N MET A 1 9.62 -11.12 40.43
CA MET A 1 10.75 -10.34 40.97
C MET A 1 10.17 -9.14 41.70
N LYS A 2 10.46 -8.95 42.98
CA LYS A 2 10.16 -7.67 43.66
C LYS A 2 11.15 -6.64 43.12
N THR A 3 10.65 -5.61 42.45
CA THR A 3 11.47 -4.47 42.01
C THR A 3 11.88 -3.67 43.24
N GLU A 4 13.15 -3.74 43.62
CA GLU A 4 13.73 -2.80 44.58
C GLU A 4 13.81 -1.42 43.91
N LEU A 5 13.17 -0.42 44.53
CA LEU A 5 13.26 0.97 44.11
C LEU A 5 14.56 1.56 44.66
N THR A 6 15.45 2.02 43.79
CA THR A 6 16.68 2.71 44.18
C THR A 6 16.46 4.23 44.19
N GLN A 7 17.15 4.91 45.10
CA GLN A 7 17.04 6.36 45.21
C GLN A 7 17.72 7.04 44.02
N LEU A 8 16.98 7.89 43.31
CA LEU A 8 17.53 8.65 42.19
C LEU A 8 18.43 9.81 42.69
N PRO A 9 19.49 10.18 41.92
CA PRO A 9 20.36 11.31 42.26
C PRO A 9 19.63 12.65 42.30
N ALA A 10 18.64 12.83 41.40
CA ALA A 10 17.78 14.01 41.36
C ALA A 10 16.46 13.75 42.09
N ARG A 11 16.04 14.71 42.93
CA ARG A 11 14.76 14.67 43.65
C ARG A 11 13.84 15.74 43.10
N HIS A 12 12.61 15.36 42.77
CA HIS A 12 11.60 16.25 42.21
C HIS A 12 10.39 16.30 43.13
N VAL A 13 9.71 17.45 43.19
CA VAL A 13 8.44 17.63 43.89
C VAL A 13 7.32 17.47 42.86
N ASP A 14 6.47 16.47 43.05
CA ASP A 14 5.33 16.17 42.17
C ASP A 14 4.03 16.58 42.86
N THR A 15 3.40 17.65 42.38
CA THR A 15 2.13 18.17 42.92
C THR A 15 1.08 18.21 41.82
N GLY A 16 -0.16 17.85 42.15
CA GLY A 16 -1.31 17.98 41.24
C GLY A 16 -2.53 18.56 41.95
N MET A 17 -3.11 19.61 41.37
CA MET A 17 -4.39 20.19 41.80
C MET A 17 -5.41 20.04 40.68
N GLY A 18 -6.45 19.23 40.90
CA GLY A 18 -7.46 18.97 39.87
C GLY A 18 -8.34 20.19 39.62
N PHE A 19 -8.16 20.85 38.47
CA PHE A 19 -8.91 22.04 38.08
C PHE A 19 -10.42 21.82 38.12
N GLU A 20 -10.93 20.73 37.53
CA GLU A 20 -12.36 20.40 37.52
C GLU A 20 -12.95 20.28 38.93
N ARG A 21 -12.19 19.71 39.87
CA ARG A 21 -12.63 19.54 41.26
C ARG A 21 -12.62 20.87 41.99
N LEU A 22 -11.59 21.69 41.78
CA LEU A 22 -11.52 23.03 42.35
C LEU A 22 -12.68 23.89 41.86
N THR A 23 -12.98 23.86 40.55
CA THR A 23 -14.11 24.58 39.95
C THR A 23 -15.44 24.13 40.55
N ALA A 24 -15.64 22.82 40.75
CA ALA A 24 -16.85 22.31 41.41
C ALA A 24 -17.00 22.87 42.83
N ILE A 25 -15.92 22.88 43.62
CA ILE A 25 -15.92 23.45 44.98
C ILE A 25 -16.25 24.95 44.95
N LEU A 26 -15.59 25.71 44.08
CA LEU A 26 -15.77 27.17 43.97
C LEU A 26 -17.19 27.55 43.52
N GLN A 27 -17.83 26.71 42.69
CA GLN A 27 -19.20 26.91 42.21
C GLN A 27 -20.25 26.26 43.12
N ASN A 28 -19.85 25.71 44.26
CA ASN A 28 -20.71 25.01 45.20
C ASN A 28 -21.53 23.88 44.54
N LYS A 29 -20.85 23.06 43.72
CA LYS A 29 -21.41 21.92 43.00
C LYS A 29 -20.91 20.61 43.62
N SER A 30 -21.78 19.59 43.67
CA SER A 30 -21.46 18.25 44.15
C SER A 30 -20.80 17.35 43.09
N SER A 31 -20.82 17.77 41.82
CA SER A 31 -20.30 17.01 40.68
C SER A 31 -19.51 17.94 39.76
N ASN A 32 -18.39 17.44 39.23
CA ASN A 32 -17.56 18.17 38.27
C ASN A 32 -18.33 18.53 36.99
N TYR A 33 -19.34 17.73 36.63
CA TYR A 33 -20.14 17.89 35.43
C TYR A 33 -21.22 18.99 35.56
N ASP A 34 -21.51 19.43 36.78
CA ASP A 34 -22.57 20.42 37.04
C ASP A 34 -22.02 21.85 36.99
N THR A 35 -20.79 22.00 36.52
CA THR A 35 -20.05 23.25 36.40
C THR A 35 -20.19 23.85 35.01
N ASP A 36 -19.81 25.12 34.89
CA ASP A 36 -19.70 25.86 33.62
C ASP A 36 -18.73 25.23 32.61
N LEU A 37 -17.87 24.30 33.03
CA LEU A 37 -16.98 23.53 32.15
C LEU A 37 -17.73 22.50 31.28
N PHE A 38 -18.96 22.13 31.63
CA PHE A 38 -19.74 21.10 30.92
C PHE A 38 -21.14 21.55 30.52
N THR A 39 -21.73 22.52 31.24
CA THR A 39 -23.10 22.98 30.96
C THR A 39 -23.29 23.48 29.52
N PRO A 40 -22.36 24.23 28.90
CA PRO A 40 -22.46 24.64 27.49
C PRO A 40 -22.58 23.45 26.53
N ILE A 41 -21.80 22.39 26.77
CA ILE A 41 -21.83 21.16 25.96
C ILE A 41 -23.16 20.43 26.13
N PHE A 42 -23.67 20.32 27.36
CA PHE A 42 -24.99 19.71 27.62
C PHE A 42 -26.12 20.50 26.95
N ASN A 43 -26.06 21.83 26.99
CA ASN A 43 -27.01 22.69 26.29
C ASN A 43 -26.93 22.47 24.78
N GLY A 44 -25.72 22.28 24.23
CA GLY A 44 -25.52 21.92 22.84
C GLY A 44 -26.16 20.58 22.46
N ILE A 45 -25.91 19.53 23.25
CA ILE A 45 -26.53 18.20 23.06
C ILE A 45 -28.06 18.33 23.07
N LYS A 46 -28.63 19.02 24.05
CA LYS A 46 -30.08 19.26 24.15
C LYS A 46 -30.61 20.00 22.92
N ARG A 47 -29.93 21.07 22.49
CA ARG A 47 -30.35 21.89 21.34
C ARG A 47 -30.39 21.09 20.05
N ILE A 48 -29.42 20.20 19.87
CA ILE A 48 -29.25 19.39 18.66
C ILE A 48 -30.22 18.20 18.62
N THR A 49 -30.37 17.49 19.75
CA THR A 49 -31.07 16.20 19.82
C THR A 49 -32.52 16.33 20.26
N HIS A 50 -32.89 17.48 20.81
CA HIS A 50 -34.16 17.70 21.51
C HIS A 50 -34.40 16.76 22.71
N ALA A 51 -33.34 16.15 23.24
CA ALA A 51 -33.42 15.27 24.41
C ALA A 51 -33.85 16.03 25.70
N PRO A 52 -34.39 15.32 26.70
CA PRO A 52 -34.72 15.91 28.01
C PRO A 52 -33.50 16.56 28.68
N HIS A 53 -33.74 17.59 29.50
CA HIS A 53 -32.67 18.29 30.20
C HIS A 53 -31.92 17.37 31.19
N TYR A 54 -30.60 17.53 31.24
CA TYR A 54 -29.71 16.87 32.21
C TYR A 54 -30.15 17.15 33.65
N LYS A 55 -30.32 16.13 34.49
CA LYS A 55 -30.87 16.30 35.85
C LYS A 55 -29.83 16.23 36.96
N GLY A 56 -28.58 15.85 36.68
CA GLY A 56 -27.55 15.67 37.70
C GLY A 56 -27.69 14.38 38.52
N ILE A 57 -28.48 13.40 38.05
CA ILE A 57 -28.80 12.19 38.80
C ILE A 57 -27.68 11.14 38.62
N PHE A 58 -27.25 10.57 39.74
CA PHE A 58 -26.31 9.44 39.79
C PHE A 58 -27.10 8.18 40.14
N PRO A 59 -27.40 7.34 39.15
CA PRO A 59 -28.27 6.17 39.32
C PRO A 59 -27.59 5.09 40.16
N THR A 60 -28.35 4.42 41.03
CA THR A 60 -27.94 3.19 41.76
C THR A 60 -28.39 1.90 41.06
N SER A 61 -29.23 1.97 40.02
CA SER A 61 -29.70 0.84 39.21
C SER A 61 -29.62 1.13 37.70
N ALA A 62 -29.47 0.09 36.88
CA ALA A 62 -29.13 0.19 35.44
C ALA A 62 -30.20 0.85 34.55
N GLU A 63 -31.49 0.76 34.88
CA GLU A 63 -32.59 1.23 34.01
C GLU A 63 -32.84 2.75 34.08
N ALA A 64 -32.52 3.40 35.22
CA ALA A 64 -32.58 4.86 35.37
C ALA A 64 -31.28 5.55 34.90
N ALA A 65 -30.29 4.76 34.46
CA ALA A 65 -28.91 5.20 34.33
C ALA A 65 -28.50 5.73 32.96
N THR A 66 -29.40 5.78 31.98
CA THR A 66 -29.01 5.88 30.58
C THR A 66 -28.77 7.33 30.12
N LEU A 67 -29.68 8.27 30.41
CA LEU A 67 -29.62 9.61 29.84
C LEU A 67 -28.54 10.50 30.47
N ASP A 68 -28.60 10.76 31.79
CA ASP A 68 -27.63 11.64 32.47
C ASP A 68 -26.20 11.10 32.40
N THR A 69 -26.04 9.77 32.42
CA THR A 69 -24.74 9.13 32.19
C THR A 69 -24.29 9.29 30.74
N GLY A 70 -25.21 9.17 29.77
CA GLY A 70 -24.92 9.48 28.36
C GLY A 70 -24.44 10.91 28.16
N TYR A 71 -25.09 11.90 28.79
CA TYR A 71 -24.66 13.30 28.78
C TYR A 71 -23.22 13.44 29.29
N ARG A 72 -22.94 12.91 30.50
CA ARG A 72 -21.61 13.00 31.12
C ARG A 72 -20.53 12.36 30.28
N ILE A 73 -20.74 11.12 29.83
CA ILE A 73 -19.75 10.38 29.03
C ILE A 73 -19.51 11.09 27.71
N LEU A 74 -20.57 11.49 27.00
CA LEU A 74 -20.42 12.12 25.69
C LEU A 74 -19.70 13.46 25.76
N ALA A 75 -20.02 14.31 26.74
CA ALA A 75 -19.35 15.61 26.90
C ALA A 75 -17.87 15.45 27.31
N ASP A 76 -17.58 14.55 28.23
CA ASP A 76 -16.21 14.25 28.68
C ASP A 76 -15.37 13.68 27.52
N HIS A 77 -15.91 12.69 26.80
CA HIS A 77 -15.25 12.11 25.64
C HIS A 77 -15.10 13.14 24.52
N ALA A 78 -16.09 14.00 24.26
CA ALA A 78 -15.95 15.06 23.26
C ALA A 78 -14.85 16.05 23.60
N ARG A 79 -14.68 16.43 24.89
CA ARG A 79 -13.54 17.25 25.34
C ARG A 79 -12.22 16.54 25.06
N MET A 80 -12.07 15.31 25.55
CA MET A 80 -10.84 14.52 25.37
C MET A 80 -10.50 14.30 23.89
N ILE A 81 -11.46 13.89 23.08
CA ILE A 81 -11.29 13.64 21.65
C ILE A 81 -10.87 14.93 20.94
N THR A 82 -11.55 16.06 21.19
CA THR A 82 -11.23 17.34 20.56
C THR A 82 -9.80 17.77 20.90
N THR A 83 -9.39 17.66 22.17
CA THR A 83 -8.01 17.96 22.60
C THR A 83 -7.00 17.03 21.93
N CYS A 84 -7.18 15.71 22.00
CA CYS A 84 -6.25 14.76 21.39
C CYS A 84 -6.09 14.99 19.88
N LEU A 85 -7.19 15.24 19.16
CA LEU A 85 -7.14 15.52 17.72
C LEU A 85 -6.49 16.88 17.43
N ALA A 86 -6.72 17.89 18.28
CA ALA A 86 -6.04 19.19 18.19
C ALA A 86 -4.52 19.06 18.42
N ASP A 87 -4.08 18.18 19.31
CA ASP A 87 -2.66 17.87 19.54
C ASP A 87 -2.04 17.03 18.42
N GLY A 88 -2.84 16.58 17.45
CA GLY A 88 -2.38 15.77 16.32
C GLY A 88 -2.30 14.28 16.61
N MET A 89 -2.89 13.80 17.72
CA MET A 89 -3.08 12.36 17.94
C MET A 89 -4.10 11.82 16.95
N LEU A 90 -3.85 10.63 16.41
CA LEU A 90 -4.70 10.03 15.38
C LEU A 90 -5.27 8.69 15.83
N PRO A 91 -6.57 8.40 15.57
CA PRO A 91 -7.20 7.14 15.98
C PRO A 91 -6.50 5.90 15.42
N ASP A 92 -5.86 5.99 14.24
CA ASP A 92 -5.16 4.86 13.63
C ASP A 92 -3.88 4.45 14.35
N GLN A 93 -3.26 5.38 15.08
CA GLN A 93 -2.05 5.12 15.84
C GLN A 93 -2.34 4.89 17.32
N ASN A 94 -3.46 5.42 17.83
CA ASN A 94 -3.83 5.30 19.23
C ASN A 94 -5.16 4.56 19.40
N GLN A 95 -5.06 3.26 19.72
CA GLN A 95 -6.23 2.40 19.92
C GLN A 95 -7.14 2.88 21.07
N LYS A 96 -6.58 3.52 22.11
CA LYS A 96 -7.37 4.06 23.22
C LYS A 96 -8.21 5.25 22.76
N LEU A 97 -7.63 6.18 22.00
CA LEU A 97 -8.36 7.30 21.39
C LEU A 97 -9.47 6.80 20.47
N ARG A 98 -9.17 5.81 19.62
CA ARG A 98 -10.16 5.17 18.73
C ARG A 98 -11.32 4.56 19.52
N LYS A 99 -11.04 3.86 20.62
CA LYS A 99 -12.05 3.29 21.51
C LYS A 99 -12.96 4.36 22.10
N VAL A 100 -12.39 5.43 22.65
CA VAL A 100 -13.17 6.56 23.21
C VAL A 100 -14.05 7.21 22.13
N LEU A 101 -13.51 7.41 20.92
CA LEU A 101 -14.26 7.90 19.75
C LEU A 101 -15.47 7.03 19.41
N ARG A 102 -15.28 5.72 19.31
CA ARG A 102 -16.34 4.77 18.96
C ARG A 102 -17.40 4.67 20.04
N LYS A 103 -16.99 4.65 21.31
CA LYS A 103 -17.92 4.75 22.45
C LYS A 103 -18.76 6.03 22.38
N ALA A 104 -18.17 7.16 22.01
CA ALA A 104 -18.90 8.39 21.80
C ALA A 104 -19.90 8.31 20.63
N PHE A 105 -19.55 7.65 19.51
CA PHE A 105 -20.50 7.37 18.43
C PHE A 105 -21.66 6.49 18.89
N THR A 106 -21.38 5.40 19.61
CA THR A 106 -22.40 4.49 20.13
C THR A 106 -23.37 5.19 21.08
N ILE A 107 -22.87 6.07 21.97
CA ILE A 107 -23.73 6.85 22.86
C ILE A 107 -24.57 7.86 22.06
N SER A 108 -23.96 8.51 21.07
CA SER A 108 -24.64 9.45 20.18
C SER A 108 -25.83 8.79 19.46
N GLU A 109 -25.65 7.56 18.98
CA GLU A 109 -26.70 6.77 18.32
C GLU A 109 -27.72 6.19 19.31
N ASN A 110 -27.26 5.43 20.33
CA ASN A 110 -28.15 4.63 21.18
C ASN A 110 -28.90 5.45 22.23
N VAL A 111 -28.29 6.52 22.76
CA VAL A 111 -28.89 7.35 23.82
C VAL A 111 -29.60 8.56 23.23
N PHE A 112 -29.02 9.16 22.19
CA PHE A 112 -29.48 10.44 21.65
C PHE A 112 -30.07 10.36 20.24
N ALA A 113 -30.12 9.17 19.63
CA ALA A 113 -30.68 8.94 18.28
C ALA A 113 -30.11 9.88 17.20
N ASN A 114 -28.84 10.26 17.31
CA ASN A 114 -28.16 11.13 16.34
C ASN A 114 -26.73 10.65 16.10
N GLU A 115 -26.50 9.99 14.97
CA GLU A 115 -25.19 9.45 14.60
C GLU A 115 -24.11 10.56 14.54
N THR A 116 -24.45 11.77 14.09
CA THR A 116 -23.49 12.86 13.85
C THR A 116 -23.26 13.79 15.06
N LEU A 117 -23.86 13.46 16.21
CA LEU A 117 -23.89 14.35 17.37
C LEU A 117 -22.50 14.75 17.84
N LEU A 118 -21.54 13.81 17.88
CA LEU A 118 -20.16 14.09 18.33
C LEU A 118 -19.54 15.25 17.54
N SER A 119 -19.62 15.22 16.21
CA SER A 119 -19.10 16.29 15.35
C SER A 119 -19.82 17.62 15.60
N GLN A 120 -21.13 17.57 15.85
CA GLN A 120 -21.95 18.76 16.06
C GLN A 120 -21.71 19.42 17.43
N ILE A 121 -21.17 18.69 18.42
CA ILE A 121 -20.88 19.24 19.75
C ILE A 121 -19.44 19.77 19.90
N VAL A 122 -18.53 19.46 18.97
CA VAL A 122 -17.15 19.99 18.94
C VAL A 122 -17.10 21.52 19.05
N PRO A 123 -17.93 22.32 18.33
CA PRO A 123 -17.90 23.77 18.46
C PRO A 123 -18.12 24.28 19.90
N PHE A 124 -18.97 23.59 20.69
CA PHE A 124 -19.23 23.96 22.08
C PHE A 124 -18.06 23.59 23.01
N VAL A 125 -17.33 22.52 22.69
CA VAL A 125 -16.08 22.19 23.37
C VAL A 125 -15.06 23.32 23.13
N ILE A 126 -14.89 23.72 21.87
CA ILE A 126 -13.97 24.80 21.48
C ILE A 126 -14.38 26.12 22.14
N GLU A 127 -15.68 26.43 22.22
CA GLU A 127 -16.18 27.62 22.93
C GLU A 127 -15.80 27.60 24.42
N THR A 128 -15.81 26.43 25.06
CA THR A 128 -15.57 26.30 26.50
C THR A 128 -14.09 26.37 26.88
N ILE A 129 -13.20 25.72 26.12
CA ILE A 129 -11.77 25.60 26.48
C ILE A 129 -10.80 26.14 25.42
N GLY A 130 -11.27 26.47 24.22
CA GLY A 130 -10.41 26.88 23.10
C GLY A 130 -9.64 28.18 23.33
N MET A 131 -10.08 29.05 24.23
CA MET A 131 -9.29 30.23 24.63
C MET A 131 -7.95 29.84 25.29
N ALA A 132 -7.94 28.78 26.09
CA ALA A 132 -6.73 28.27 26.72
C ALA A 132 -5.92 27.38 25.77
N TYR A 133 -6.57 26.82 24.75
CA TYR A 133 -6.01 25.89 23.75
C TYR A 133 -6.30 26.39 22.32
N PRO A 134 -5.64 27.48 21.86
CA PRO A 134 -5.98 28.16 20.60
C PRO A 134 -5.84 27.27 19.36
N GLU A 135 -4.96 26.26 19.41
CA GLU A 135 -4.78 25.25 18.38
C GLU A 135 -6.08 24.54 17.99
N MET A 136 -7.06 24.45 18.90
CA MET A 136 -8.38 23.89 18.61
C MET A 136 -9.14 24.73 17.58
N TYR A 137 -9.05 26.06 17.64
CA TYR A 137 -9.67 26.93 16.63
C TYR A 137 -9.00 26.76 15.27
N HIS A 138 -7.67 26.72 15.25
CA HIS A 138 -6.89 26.58 14.01
C HIS A 138 -7.13 25.23 13.32
N LYS A 139 -7.33 24.17 14.10
CA LYS A 139 -7.53 22.80 13.59
C LYS A 139 -8.98 22.34 13.55
N HIS A 140 -9.95 23.22 13.84
CA HIS A 140 -11.38 22.86 13.93
C HIS A 140 -11.88 22.04 12.73
N ASN A 141 -11.63 22.51 11.50
CA ASN A 141 -12.06 21.79 10.29
C ASN A 141 -11.39 20.41 10.17
N SER A 142 -10.09 20.32 10.49
CA SER A 142 -9.36 19.05 10.49
C SER A 142 -9.92 18.07 11.51
N ILE A 143 -10.24 18.54 12.72
CA ILE A 143 -10.87 17.73 13.78
C ILE A 143 -12.20 17.14 13.28
N LEU A 144 -13.05 17.96 12.65
CA LEU A 144 -14.33 17.49 12.10
C LEU A 144 -14.14 16.45 10.98
N GLU A 145 -13.19 16.68 10.07
CA GLU A 145 -12.87 15.71 9.00
C GLU A 145 -12.38 14.37 9.57
N LEU A 146 -11.56 14.40 10.62
CA LEU A 146 -11.06 13.20 11.31
C LEU A 146 -12.18 12.41 11.98
N ILE A 147 -13.08 13.09 12.69
CA ILE A 147 -14.23 12.46 13.35
C ILE A 147 -15.15 11.84 12.30
N ALA A 148 -15.49 12.58 11.24
CA ALA A 148 -16.34 12.09 10.16
C ALA A 148 -15.73 10.86 9.46
N HIS A 149 -14.42 10.85 9.23
CA HIS A 149 -13.74 9.70 8.66
C HIS A 149 -13.81 8.46 9.57
N GLU A 150 -13.49 8.60 10.86
CA GLU A 150 -13.55 7.46 11.78
C GLU A 150 -14.98 6.95 11.94
N GLN A 151 -15.98 7.83 11.87
CA GLN A 151 -17.39 7.44 11.88
C GLN A 151 -17.75 6.57 10.68
N GLU A 152 -17.36 6.97 9.47
CA GLU A 152 -17.60 6.19 8.24
C GLU A 152 -16.87 4.83 8.30
N VAL A 153 -15.64 4.81 8.81
CA VAL A 153 -14.89 3.58 9.04
C VAL A 153 -15.62 2.66 10.02
N PHE A 154 -16.12 3.22 11.12
CA PHE A 154 -16.86 2.49 12.14
C PHE A 154 -18.20 1.95 11.61
N LYS A 155 -18.92 2.74 10.81
CA LYS A 155 -20.17 2.32 10.15
C LYS A 155 -19.94 1.17 9.18
N SER A 156 -18.99 1.33 8.25
CA SER A 156 -18.60 0.27 7.30
C SER A 156 -18.15 -1.00 8.04
N LEU A 157 -17.46 -0.85 9.17
CA LEU A 157 -17.08 -1.96 10.02
C LEU A 157 -18.33 -2.64 10.61
N ARG A 158 -19.22 -1.92 11.29
CA ARG A 158 -20.47 -2.48 11.84
C ARG A 158 -21.30 -3.17 10.78
N GLU A 159 -21.43 -2.61 9.58
CA GLU A 159 -22.14 -3.23 8.46
C GLU A 159 -21.47 -4.54 8.00
N SER A 160 -20.14 -4.54 7.79
CA SER A 160 -19.40 -5.74 7.36
C SER A 160 -19.30 -6.83 8.43
N SER A 161 -19.18 -6.42 9.70
CA SER A 161 -19.15 -7.30 10.86
C SER A 161 -20.54 -7.83 11.15
N SER A 162 -21.60 -7.04 11.02
CA SER A 162 -22.96 -7.44 11.43
C SER A 162 -23.40 -8.81 10.88
N LYS A 163 -23.05 -9.17 9.64
CA LYS A 163 -23.44 -10.49 9.09
C LYS A 163 -22.60 -11.64 9.66
N ALA A 164 -21.27 -11.52 9.66
CA ALA A 164 -20.36 -12.54 10.15
C ALA A 164 -20.30 -12.63 11.69
N PHE A 165 -20.55 -11.51 12.36
CA PHE A 165 -20.59 -11.36 13.81
C PHE A 165 -21.97 -11.74 14.35
N ALA A 166 -23.07 -11.45 13.64
CA ALA A 166 -24.38 -12.02 13.98
C ALA A 166 -24.34 -13.55 13.90
N GLU A 167 -23.79 -14.14 12.83
CA GLU A 167 -23.61 -15.60 12.72
C GLU A 167 -22.83 -16.19 13.92
N VAL A 168 -21.77 -15.52 14.37
CA VAL A 168 -20.97 -15.93 15.54
C VAL A 168 -21.71 -15.73 16.86
N LEU A 169 -22.51 -14.66 17.00
CA LEU A 169 -23.35 -14.41 18.17
C LEU A 169 -24.53 -15.39 18.27
N THR A 170 -25.10 -15.84 17.14
CA THR A 170 -26.11 -16.91 17.13
C THR A 170 -25.53 -18.24 17.58
N GLU A 171 -24.27 -18.52 17.19
CA GLU A 171 -23.58 -19.75 17.59
C GLU A 171 -23.10 -19.68 19.05
N PHE A 172 -22.77 -18.48 19.57
CA PHE A 172 -22.21 -18.27 20.90
C PHE A 172 -22.67 -16.93 21.55
N PRO A 173 -23.75 -16.95 22.36
CA PRO A 173 -24.33 -15.75 22.98
C PRO A 173 -23.41 -15.04 23.98
N ASN A 174 -22.46 -15.76 24.59
CA ASN A 174 -21.57 -15.22 25.64
C ASN A 174 -20.58 -14.14 25.13
N LEU A 175 -20.53 -13.88 23.82
CA LEU A 175 -19.70 -12.83 23.21
C LEU A 175 -20.35 -11.44 23.24
N GLU A 176 -21.61 -11.34 23.67
CA GLU A 176 -22.38 -10.09 23.70
C GLU A 176 -21.92 -9.12 24.81
N GLU A 177 -21.32 -9.62 25.89
CA GLU A 177 -20.78 -8.81 27.00
C GLU A 177 -19.44 -8.11 26.69
N VAL A 178 -18.86 -8.40 25.53
CA VAL A 178 -17.50 -7.98 25.23
C VAL A 178 -17.50 -6.82 24.24
N ASP A 179 -16.67 -5.82 24.52
CA ASP A 179 -16.30 -4.70 23.64
C ASP A 179 -15.56 -5.17 22.35
N LEU A 180 -15.75 -6.44 21.95
CA LEU A 180 -15.13 -7.10 20.80
C LEU A 180 -15.77 -6.73 19.47
N MET A 181 -16.96 -6.11 19.49
CA MET A 181 -17.53 -5.43 18.32
C MET A 181 -16.58 -4.32 17.79
N GLU A 182 -15.64 -3.85 18.61
CA GLU A 182 -14.71 -2.79 18.26
C GLU A 182 -13.48 -3.27 17.46
N CYS A 183 -13.31 -4.59 17.24
CA CYS A 183 -12.15 -5.16 16.55
C CYS A 183 -12.53 -5.93 15.27
N PRO A 184 -12.25 -5.37 14.07
CA PRO A 184 -12.50 -6.06 12.80
C PRO A 184 -11.86 -7.44 12.69
N GLY A 185 -10.67 -7.59 13.29
CA GLY A 185 -9.90 -8.84 13.27
C GLY A 185 -10.33 -9.87 14.30
N PHE A 186 -11.27 -9.56 15.20
CA PHE A 186 -11.68 -10.49 16.24
C PHE A 186 -12.36 -11.74 15.69
N VAL A 187 -13.32 -11.61 14.78
CA VAL A 187 -14.02 -12.76 14.19
C VAL A 187 -13.06 -13.75 13.52
N PRO A 188 -12.15 -13.33 12.61
CA PRO A 188 -11.17 -14.26 12.03
C PRO A 188 -10.17 -14.80 13.06
N ALA A 189 -9.73 -13.98 14.04
CA ALA A 189 -8.86 -14.43 15.13
C ALA A 189 -9.51 -15.51 15.99
N TYR A 190 -10.78 -15.33 16.35
CA TYR A 190 -11.53 -16.24 17.19
C TYR A 190 -11.79 -17.58 16.47
N ARG A 191 -12.13 -17.54 15.18
CA ARG A 191 -12.25 -18.75 14.35
C ARG A 191 -10.92 -19.52 14.30
N ASP A 192 -9.80 -18.82 14.12
CA ASP A 192 -8.47 -19.44 14.12
C ASP A 192 -8.06 -19.98 15.49
N PHE A 193 -8.40 -19.26 16.57
CA PHE A 193 -8.25 -19.73 17.94
C PHE A 193 -9.01 -21.04 18.16
N GLN A 194 -10.29 -21.13 17.78
CA GLN A 194 -11.08 -22.35 17.94
C GLN A 194 -10.51 -23.52 17.12
N ALA A 195 -10.08 -23.27 15.88
CA ALA A 195 -9.44 -24.28 15.04
C ALA A 195 -8.14 -24.85 15.67
N GLN A 196 -7.39 -24.00 16.37
CA GLN A 196 -6.12 -24.35 16.98
C GLN A 196 -6.21 -24.75 18.46
N LYS A 197 -7.33 -24.47 19.14
CA LYS A 197 -7.54 -24.69 20.59
C LYS A 197 -7.17 -26.11 21.02
N LYS A 198 -7.52 -27.10 20.21
CA LYS A 198 -7.22 -28.53 20.43
C LYS A 198 -5.72 -28.87 20.49
N PHE A 199 -4.84 -28.00 19.99
CA PHE A 199 -3.40 -28.19 19.98
C PHE A 199 -2.68 -27.42 21.11
N PHE A 200 -3.41 -26.59 21.86
CA PHE A 200 -2.83 -25.86 22.98
C PHE A 200 -2.66 -26.78 24.19
N LYS A 201 -1.54 -26.64 24.89
CA LYS A 201 -1.21 -27.44 26.07
C LYS A 201 -1.43 -26.61 27.34
N ASN A 202 -1.74 -27.29 28.44
CA ASN A 202 -1.87 -26.71 29.79
C ASN A 202 -2.88 -25.57 29.91
N ASN A 203 -3.90 -25.54 29.03
CA ASN A 203 -4.90 -24.48 29.01
C ASN A 203 -4.28 -23.06 28.89
N THR A 204 -3.16 -22.97 28.19
CA THR A 204 -2.41 -21.73 27.96
C THR A 204 -2.38 -21.38 26.47
N LEU A 205 -2.66 -20.12 26.14
CA LEU A 205 -2.44 -19.54 24.81
C LEU A 205 -0.93 -19.42 24.56
N PRO A 206 -0.37 -20.15 23.57
CA PRO A 206 1.08 -20.13 23.31
C PRO A 206 1.56 -18.76 22.84
N GLY A 207 2.75 -18.34 23.25
CA GLY A 207 3.32 -17.03 22.86
C GLY A 207 3.39 -16.79 21.35
N LYS A 208 3.64 -17.83 20.55
CA LYS A 208 3.60 -17.77 19.08
C LYS A 208 2.20 -17.49 18.52
N PHE A 209 1.17 -18.03 19.16
CA PHE A 209 -0.21 -17.75 18.78
C PHE A 209 -0.62 -16.34 19.20
N LEU A 210 -0.24 -15.90 20.41
CA LEU A 210 -0.44 -14.51 20.85
C LEU A 210 0.22 -13.51 19.89
N TYR A 211 1.44 -13.80 19.40
CA TYR A 211 2.10 -12.99 18.37
C TYR A 211 1.29 -12.93 17.08
N LYS A 212 0.74 -14.06 16.61
CA LYS A 212 -0.14 -14.12 15.44
C LYS A 212 -1.42 -13.29 15.64
N LEU A 213 -2.03 -13.34 16.82
CA LEU A 213 -3.20 -12.51 17.17
C LEU A 213 -2.92 -11.02 16.98
N THR A 214 -1.74 -10.56 17.41
CA THR A 214 -1.34 -9.17 17.23
C THR A 214 -0.91 -8.82 15.81
N ASP A 215 -0.08 -9.66 15.18
CA ASP A 215 0.58 -9.37 13.90
C ASP A 215 -0.38 -9.55 12.71
N THR A 216 -1.15 -10.64 12.71
CA THR A 216 -2.05 -10.99 11.60
C THR A 216 -3.43 -10.39 11.75
N TYR A 217 -3.97 -10.42 12.98
CA TYR A 217 -5.36 -10.06 13.24
C TYR A 217 -5.51 -8.70 13.94
N GLY A 218 -4.41 -8.06 14.34
CA GLY A 218 -4.42 -6.73 14.95
C GLY A 218 -5.05 -6.67 16.33
N LEU A 219 -5.19 -7.80 17.03
CA LEU A 219 -5.67 -7.82 18.41
C LEU A 219 -4.59 -7.22 19.33
N THR A 220 -4.98 -6.36 20.25
CA THR A 220 -4.07 -5.85 21.27
C THR A 220 -3.87 -6.88 22.39
N GLU A 221 -2.90 -6.63 23.27
CA GLU A 221 -2.69 -7.43 24.48
C GLU A 221 -3.94 -7.48 25.37
N GLU A 222 -4.68 -6.38 25.46
CA GLU A 222 -5.95 -6.31 26.17
C GLU A 222 -6.99 -7.26 25.56
N ASN A 223 -7.10 -7.28 24.22
CA ASN A 223 -8.09 -8.08 23.51
C ASN A 223 -7.83 -9.58 23.67
N PHE A 224 -6.58 -10.04 23.50
CA PHE A 224 -6.29 -11.46 23.64
C PHE A 224 -6.30 -11.92 25.11
N LYS A 225 -6.01 -11.04 26.07
CA LYS A 225 -6.22 -11.34 27.50
C LYS A 225 -7.68 -11.52 27.80
N LYS A 226 -8.55 -10.65 27.26
CA LYS A 226 -10.00 -10.78 27.39
C LYS A 226 -10.52 -12.07 26.76
N LEU A 227 -10.01 -12.45 25.59
CA LEU A 227 -10.29 -13.74 24.98
C LEU A 227 -9.87 -14.91 25.88
N ALA A 228 -8.69 -14.82 26.49
CA ALA A 228 -8.22 -15.83 27.43
C ALA A 228 -9.14 -15.94 28.65
N GLU A 229 -9.55 -14.81 29.23
CA GLU A 229 -10.51 -14.76 30.35
C GLU A 229 -11.85 -15.42 30.00
N LEU A 230 -12.44 -15.11 28.84
CA LEU A 230 -13.71 -15.68 28.39
C LEU A 230 -13.64 -17.21 28.25
N GLU A 231 -12.49 -17.71 27.81
CA GLU A 231 -12.26 -19.13 27.56
C GLU A 231 -11.61 -19.84 28.76
N ASN A 232 -11.45 -19.14 29.89
CA ASN A 232 -10.78 -19.61 31.10
C ASN A 232 -9.36 -20.16 30.84
N MET A 233 -8.56 -19.47 30.02
CA MET A 233 -7.19 -19.84 29.65
C MET A 233 -6.16 -18.82 30.18
N GLU A 234 -4.91 -19.25 30.31
CA GLU A 234 -3.77 -18.37 30.64
C GLU A 234 -3.03 -17.88 29.38
N CYS A 235 -2.29 -16.77 29.47
CA CYS A 235 -1.46 -16.24 28.37
C CYS A 235 0.04 -16.44 28.61
N ASP A 236 0.75 -17.07 27.68
CA ASP A 236 2.22 -17.13 27.68
C ASP A 236 2.83 -15.80 27.17
N LEU A 237 2.83 -14.79 28.06
CA LEU A 237 3.39 -13.47 27.76
C LEU A 237 4.91 -13.50 27.54
N HIS A 238 5.62 -14.45 28.17
CA HIS A 238 7.07 -14.59 27.99
C HIS A 238 7.41 -15.07 26.57
N GLY A 239 6.72 -16.11 26.09
CA GLY A 239 6.83 -16.57 24.70
C GLY A 239 6.41 -15.51 23.69
N TYR A 240 5.40 -14.70 24.00
CA TYR A 240 4.97 -13.58 23.16
C TYR A 240 6.08 -12.53 22.98
N LEU A 241 6.72 -12.08 24.07
CA LEU A 241 7.84 -11.13 24.02
C LEU A 241 9.05 -11.71 23.28
N LYS A 242 9.30 -13.02 23.42
CA LYS A 242 10.35 -13.73 22.67
C LYS A 242 10.08 -13.69 21.16
N GLU A 243 8.83 -13.90 20.72
CA GLU A 243 8.47 -13.83 19.30
C GLU A 243 8.54 -12.41 18.73
N ILE A 244 8.15 -11.37 19.50
CA ILE A 244 8.39 -9.97 19.12
C ILE A 244 9.89 -9.72 18.89
N THR A 245 10.73 -10.21 19.80
CA THR A 245 12.19 -10.04 19.71
C THR A 245 12.74 -10.78 18.50
N ASN A 246 12.27 -12.01 18.24
CA ASN A 246 12.65 -12.79 17.06
C ASN A 246 12.23 -12.09 15.76
N ALA A 247 11.03 -11.49 15.70
CA ALA A 247 10.57 -10.72 14.55
C ALA A 247 11.44 -9.48 14.29
N LYS A 248 11.79 -8.73 15.36
CA LYS A 248 12.72 -7.59 15.28
C LYS A 248 14.12 -7.98 14.82
N LEU A 249 14.61 -9.15 15.23
CA LEU A 249 15.91 -9.67 14.76
C LEU A 249 15.84 -10.13 13.30
N LYS A 250 14.75 -10.77 12.88
CA LYS A 250 14.54 -11.19 11.48
C LYS A 250 14.50 -10.00 10.54
N SER A 251 13.79 -8.92 10.88
CA SER A 251 13.72 -7.72 10.04
C SER A 251 15.09 -7.04 9.88
N LYS A 252 15.90 -7.00 10.96
CA LYS A 252 17.29 -6.50 10.93
C LYS A 252 18.28 -7.43 10.20
N SER A 253 18.00 -8.72 10.10
CA SER A 253 18.92 -9.72 9.53
C SER A 253 19.01 -9.76 8.00
N SER A 254 18.23 -8.92 7.31
CA SER A 254 18.19 -8.79 5.84
C SER A 254 19.54 -8.40 5.19
N LEU A 255 20.55 -8.07 5.99
CA LEU A 255 21.91 -7.70 5.59
C LEU A 255 22.93 -8.86 5.60
N SER A 256 22.53 -10.09 5.92
CA SER A 256 23.47 -11.23 6.01
C SER A 256 23.20 -12.29 4.94
N ASN A 257 23.83 -12.14 3.77
CA ASN A 257 23.91 -13.19 2.74
C ASN A 257 24.82 -14.34 3.20
N GLY A 258 24.33 -15.15 4.13
CA GLY A 258 24.99 -16.36 4.60
C GLY A 258 24.02 -17.54 4.60
N SER A 259 24.33 -18.54 3.77
CA SER A 259 23.64 -19.82 3.59
C SER A 259 23.88 -20.76 4.78
N GLY A 260 23.20 -20.52 5.90
CA GLY A 260 23.19 -21.39 7.07
C GLY A 260 21.78 -21.52 7.65
N SER A 261 21.46 -22.68 8.20
CA SER A 261 20.18 -22.96 8.86
C SER A 261 19.85 -21.91 9.94
N GLY A 262 18.57 -21.52 10.01
CA GLY A 262 18.12 -20.29 10.68
C GLY A 262 18.33 -20.20 12.19
N GLU A 263 18.59 -21.31 12.91
CA GLU A 263 18.80 -21.30 14.36
C GLU A 263 20.24 -20.91 14.74
N ASN A 264 21.26 -21.53 14.13
CA ASN A 264 22.68 -21.23 14.41
C ASN A 264 23.07 -19.79 14.06
N LYS A 265 22.40 -19.18 13.07
CA LYS A 265 22.64 -17.80 12.65
C LYS A 265 22.14 -16.78 13.67
N LEU A 266 20.97 -17.04 14.27
CA LEU A 266 20.37 -16.16 15.27
C LEU A 266 21.16 -16.18 16.58
N GLU A 267 21.64 -17.36 16.99
CA GLU A 267 22.43 -17.52 18.22
C GLU A 267 23.81 -16.86 18.11
N ASN A 268 24.48 -17.00 16.96
CA ASN A 268 25.71 -16.26 16.68
C ASN A 268 25.50 -14.73 16.72
N GLN A 269 24.39 -14.23 16.17
CA GLN A 269 24.08 -12.80 16.22
C GLN A 269 23.83 -12.30 17.65
N ARG A 270 23.14 -13.10 18.49
CA ARG A 270 22.95 -12.77 19.90
C ARG A 270 24.28 -12.64 20.62
N ARG A 271 25.18 -13.62 20.44
CA ARG A 271 26.52 -13.59 21.06
C ARG A 271 27.33 -12.36 20.66
N VAL A 272 27.28 -11.99 19.38
CA VAL A 272 27.95 -10.78 18.87
C VAL A 272 27.36 -9.52 19.52
N ASN A 273 26.03 -9.41 19.56
CA ASN A 273 25.36 -8.24 20.15
C ASN A 273 25.63 -8.11 21.66
N GLU A 274 25.66 -9.22 22.39
CA GLU A 274 26.01 -9.24 23.82
C GLU A 274 27.45 -8.80 24.05
N ALA A 275 28.41 -9.32 23.26
CA ALA A 275 29.81 -8.91 23.34
C ALA A 275 29.98 -7.42 23.02
N LEU A 276 29.29 -6.90 22.00
CA LEU A 276 29.32 -5.47 21.66
C LEU A 276 28.73 -4.61 22.78
N LEU A 277 27.63 -5.03 23.40
CA LEU A 277 27.01 -4.29 24.50
C LEU A 277 27.92 -4.24 25.74
N GLN A 278 28.55 -5.36 26.09
CA GLN A 278 29.51 -5.41 27.20
C GLN A 278 30.75 -4.55 26.93
N LEU A 279 31.23 -4.56 25.68
CA LEU A 279 32.37 -3.75 25.27
C LEU A 279 32.03 -2.25 25.36
N THR A 280 30.93 -1.82 24.76
CA THR A 280 30.58 -0.39 24.71
C THR A 280 30.21 0.20 26.06
N GLN A 281 29.79 -0.61 27.04
CA GLN A 281 29.61 -0.17 28.43
C GLN A 281 30.93 0.21 29.13
N LYS A 282 32.06 -0.35 28.69
CA LYS A 282 33.39 -0.07 29.26
C LYS A 282 34.11 1.09 28.57
N LEU A 283 33.66 1.47 27.37
CA LEU A 283 34.32 2.45 26.51
C LEU A 283 33.64 3.82 26.62
N SER A 284 34.40 4.87 26.30
CA SER A 284 33.84 6.20 26.06
C SER A 284 32.94 6.19 24.82
N GLN A 285 31.94 7.08 24.80
CA GLN A 285 31.06 7.24 23.65
C GLN A 285 31.84 7.75 22.43
N THR A 286 31.64 7.12 21.27
CA THR A 286 32.21 7.58 19.99
C THR A 286 31.65 8.95 19.61
N ASP A 287 32.52 9.90 19.28
CA ASP A 287 32.16 11.18 18.69
C ASP A 287 31.68 10.98 17.25
N ASN A 288 30.37 11.07 17.07
CA ASN A 288 29.71 10.91 15.78
C ASN A 288 29.37 12.25 15.10
N SER A 289 29.87 13.38 15.60
CA SER A 289 29.61 14.70 15.00
C SER A 289 30.22 14.82 13.60
N TRP A 290 31.34 14.13 13.36
CA TRP A 290 32.09 14.11 12.10
C TRP A 290 31.30 13.58 10.90
N LYS A 291 30.24 12.78 11.10
CA LYS A 291 29.40 12.31 9.99
C LYS A 291 28.67 13.45 9.26
N TYR A 292 28.56 14.62 9.89
CA TYR A 292 28.01 15.85 9.30
C TYR A 292 29.09 16.76 8.70
N ASN A 293 30.37 16.38 8.76
CA ASN A 293 31.45 17.10 8.12
C ASN A 293 31.58 16.68 6.66
N TYR A 294 30.81 17.32 5.79
CA TYR A 294 30.90 17.16 4.35
C TYR A 294 30.52 18.46 3.64
N SER A 295 31.00 18.61 2.41
CA SER A 295 30.70 19.77 1.56
C SER A 295 30.32 19.33 0.16
N TYR A 296 29.52 20.13 -0.54
CA TYR A 296 29.16 19.90 -1.93
C TYR A 296 29.88 20.89 -2.85
N ASP A 297 30.67 20.36 -3.79
CA ASP A 297 31.25 21.14 -4.88
C ASP A 297 30.22 21.29 -6.00
N VAL A 298 29.64 22.48 -6.09
CA VAL A 298 28.61 22.81 -7.10
C VAL A 298 29.16 22.77 -8.53
N ALA A 299 30.44 23.12 -8.73
CA ALA A 299 31.02 23.20 -10.07
C ALA A 299 31.26 21.79 -10.65
N ASN A 300 31.73 20.87 -9.80
CA ASN A 300 32.02 19.49 -10.20
C ASN A 300 30.88 18.51 -9.87
N LYS A 301 29.80 18.98 -9.24
CA LYS A 301 28.65 18.18 -8.76
C LYS A 301 29.09 16.97 -7.95
N LYS A 302 29.91 17.20 -6.93
CA LYS A 302 30.52 16.11 -6.15
C LYS A 302 30.55 16.42 -4.67
N TYR A 303 30.23 15.42 -3.86
CA TYR A 303 30.45 15.47 -2.42
C TYR A 303 31.92 15.28 -2.07
N HIS A 304 32.41 16.12 -1.17
CA HIS A 304 33.68 15.95 -0.50
C HIS A 304 33.42 15.59 0.97
N ILE A 305 33.86 14.40 1.35
CA ILE A 305 33.82 13.90 2.72
C ILE A 305 35.27 13.69 3.15
N PRO A 306 35.79 14.51 4.08
CA PRO A 306 37.15 14.34 4.56
C PRO A 306 37.35 12.97 5.20
N ALA A 307 38.51 12.37 4.96
CA ALA A 307 38.97 11.23 5.73
C ALA A 307 39.14 11.63 7.20
N LEU A 308 38.87 10.70 8.12
CA LEU A 308 38.95 10.96 9.56
C LEU A 308 39.99 10.03 10.19
N SER A 309 41.06 10.62 10.74
CA SER A 309 42.00 9.91 11.60
C SER A 309 41.38 9.72 13.00
N THR A 310 41.42 8.51 13.51
CA THR A 310 40.74 8.10 14.76
C THR A 310 41.45 6.91 15.40
N GLN A 311 41.26 6.71 16.70
CA GLN A 311 41.82 5.60 17.44
C GLN A 311 40.83 4.43 17.57
N VAL A 312 41.34 3.20 17.42
CA VAL A 312 40.57 1.98 17.74
C VAL A 312 40.48 1.81 19.26
N LEU A 313 39.29 1.93 19.82
CA LEU A 313 39.03 1.76 21.26
C LEU A 313 38.77 0.31 21.65
N GLY A 314 38.17 -0.48 20.76
CA GLY A 314 37.84 -1.86 21.06
C GLY A 314 37.34 -2.63 19.83
N MET A 315 37.44 -3.95 19.89
CA MET A 315 37.01 -4.82 18.81
C MET A 315 36.27 -6.05 19.30
N VAL A 316 35.31 -6.51 18.50
CA VAL A 316 34.66 -7.81 18.65
C VAL A 316 34.88 -8.62 17.39
N PHE A 317 35.55 -9.76 17.52
CA PHE A 317 35.76 -10.70 16.41
C PHE A 317 35.16 -12.05 16.77
N ARG A 318 34.34 -12.61 15.86
CA ARG A 318 33.63 -13.88 16.07
C ARG A 318 32.90 -13.92 17.42
N GLY A 319 32.27 -12.81 17.83
CA GLY A 319 31.48 -12.72 19.06
C GLY A 319 32.29 -12.85 20.36
N LYS A 320 33.56 -12.43 20.35
CA LYS A 320 34.39 -12.24 21.54
C LYS A 320 35.11 -10.90 21.45
N GLU A 321 35.26 -10.21 22.57
CA GLU A 321 36.18 -9.07 22.66
C GLU A 321 37.60 -9.54 22.29
N SER A 322 38.36 -8.69 21.59
CA SER A 322 39.72 -9.01 21.15
C SER A 322 40.59 -7.76 21.16
N ASP A 323 41.75 -7.86 21.82
CA ASP A 323 42.71 -6.75 21.88
C ASP A 323 43.54 -6.62 20.61
N THR A 324 43.63 -7.69 19.80
CA THR A 324 44.34 -7.70 18.51
C THR A 324 43.72 -8.73 17.57
N VAL A 325 43.60 -8.39 16.29
CA VAL A 325 43.06 -9.27 15.24
C VAL A 325 44.03 -9.35 14.05
N SER A 326 44.31 -10.56 13.55
CA SER A 326 45.07 -10.75 12.31
C SER A 326 44.19 -10.43 11.10
N LEU A 327 44.70 -9.75 10.09
CA LEU A 327 43.99 -9.30 8.88
C LEU A 327 44.49 -10.01 7.61
N ASP A 328 45.03 -11.22 7.75
CA ASP A 328 45.52 -12.04 6.63
C ASP A 328 44.38 -12.67 5.81
N SER A 329 44.73 -13.21 4.63
CA SER A 329 43.79 -13.89 3.72
C SER A 329 43.12 -15.14 4.29
N THR A 330 43.60 -15.66 5.43
CA THR A 330 43.00 -16.81 6.13
C THR A 330 41.97 -16.39 7.17
N THR A 331 41.93 -15.11 7.52
CA THR A 331 40.99 -14.54 8.47
C THR A 331 39.61 -14.39 7.83
N SER A 332 38.66 -15.19 8.29
CA SER A 332 37.27 -15.16 7.84
C SER A 332 36.31 -14.83 8.99
N GLY A 333 35.36 -13.93 8.71
CA GLY A 333 34.31 -13.52 9.65
C GLY A 333 34.17 -12.00 9.72
N PHE A 334 33.09 -11.54 10.36
CA PHE A 334 32.87 -10.13 10.62
C PHE A 334 33.71 -9.66 11.82
N LEU A 335 34.43 -8.56 11.62
CA LEU A 335 35.13 -7.80 12.64
C LEU A 335 34.31 -6.54 12.91
N TYR A 336 33.97 -6.31 14.18
CA TYR A 336 33.33 -5.08 14.63
C TYR A 336 34.38 -4.24 15.36
N ILE A 337 34.47 -2.96 14.99
CA ILE A 337 35.47 -2.03 15.51
C ILE A 337 34.72 -0.85 16.13
N VAL A 338 35.13 -0.46 17.34
CA VAL A 338 34.67 0.74 18.03
C VAL A 338 35.82 1.73 18.02
N THR A 339 35.57 2.96 17.58
CA THR A 339 36.55 4.04 17.52
C THR A 339 36.16 5.21 18.43
N ASP A 340 37.10 6.11 18.73
CA ASP A 340 36.83 7.31 19.52
C ASP A 340 36.04 8.38 18.75
N ALA A 341 36.19 8.44 17.43
CA ALA A 341 35.41 9.29 16.53
C ALA A 341 35.02 8.54 15.24
N SER A 342 33.95 8.98 14.56
CA SER A 342 33.55 8.39 13.28
C SER A 342 32.85 9.39 12.35
N ASN A 343 33.29 9.42 11.09
CA ASN A 343 32.62 10.12 9.98
C ASN A 343 31.61 9.23 9.24
N PHE A 344 31.48 7.95 9.62
CA PHE A 344 30.47 7.03 9.07
C PHE A 344 29.11 7.25 9.74
N TYR A 345 28.06 7.29 8.94
CA TYR A 345 26.68 7.20 9.40
C TYR A 345 26.32 5.74 9.62
N TYR A 346 25.88 5.40 10.83
CA TYR A 346 25.32 4.08 11.13
C TYR A 346 23.83 4.04 10.81
N GLU A 347 23.28 2.87 10.48
CA GLU A 347 21.87 2.73 10.08
C GLU A 347 20.92 3.19 11.20
N SER A 348 20.20 4.28 10.92
CA SER A 348 19.28 4.91 11.87
C SER A 348 18.33 5.89 11.17
N GLY A 349 17.20 6.21 11.80
CA GLY A 349 16.24 7.19 11.25
C GLY A 349 15.70 6.82 9.86
N GLY A 350 15.70 5.53 9.51
CA GLY A 350 15.34 5.04 8.17
C GLY A 350 16.46 5.15 7.13
N GLN A 351 17.59 5.79 7.43
CA GLN A 351 18.74 5.89 6.52
C GLN A 351 19.68 4.69 6.65
N GLN A 352 20.04 4.11 5.50
CA GLN A 352 21.04 3.05 5.35
C GLN A 352 22.42 3.50 5.87
N ALA A 353 23.17 2.59 6.50
CA ALA A 353 24.55 2.83 6.91
C ALA A 353 25.46 3.11 5.71
N ASP A 354 26.51 3.90 5.94
CA ASP A 354 27.57 4.06 4.95
C ASP A 354 28.43 2.81 4.80
N THR A 355 29.06 2.73 3.64
CA THR A 355 30.17 1.84 3.35
C THR A 355 31.41 2.66 3.03
N GLY A 356 32.57 2.01 3.10
CA GLY A 356 33.84 2.69 2.93
C GLY A 356 35.01 1.79 3.30
N THR A 357 36.14 2.39 3.62
CA THR A 357 37.39 1.70 3.93
C THR A 357 38.01 2.26 5.20
N ILE A 358 38.65 1.38 5.97
CA ILE A 358 39.50 1.72 7.11
C ILE A 358 40.93 1.48 6.68
N LEU A 359 41.77 2.51 6.66
CA LEU A 359 43.18 2.40 6.36
C LEU A 359 43.98 2.31 7.67
N LEU A 360 44.90 1.35 7.72
CA LEU A 360 45.86 1.23 8.80
C LEU A 360 47.01 2.20 8.54
N LEU A 361 47.31 3.07 9.51
CA LEU A 361 48.43 3.99 9.41
C LEU A 361 49.69 3.31 9.93
N THR A 362 50.58 2.83 9.06
CA THR A 362 51.85 2.20 9.48
C THR A 362 53.01 3.19 9.36
N GLU A 363 53.81 3.32 10.42
CA GLU A 363 54.95 4.26 10.45
C GLU A 363 56.10 3.87 9.49
N ASN A 364 56.16 2.61 9.02
CA ASN A 364 57.29 2.07 8.24
C ASN A 364 56.94 1.46 6.87
N GLY A 365 55.71 1.64 6.38
CA GLY A 365 55.30 1.13 5.05
C GLY A 365 55.20 -0.40 4.92
N ASP A 366 55.57 -1.17 5.95
CA ASP A 366 55.26 -2.59 6.02
C ASP A 366 53.76 -2.78 6.34
N PRO A 367 53.05 -3.66 5.61
CA PRO A 367 51.65 -3.94 5.90
C PRO A 367 51.55 -4.63 7.26
N GLN A 368 51.04 -3.93 8.27
CA GLN A 368 50.63 -4.56 9.51
C GLN A 368 49.49 -5.52 9.21
N LEU A 369 49.78 -6.83 9.27
CA LEU A 369 48.78 -7.90 9.21
C LEU A 369 48.02 -8.05 10.52
N LYS A 370 48.19 -7.14 11.48
CA LYS A 370 47.51 -7.16 12.78
C LYS A 370 46.98 -5.77 13.10
N LEU A 371 45.74 -5.72 13.56
CA LEU A 371 45.12 -4.53 14.12
C LEU A 371 45.00 -4.70 15.64
N PRO A 372 45.86 -4.06 16.43
CA PRO A 372 45.69 -3.96 17.88
C PRO A 372 44.72 -2.83 18.26
N THR A 373 44.15 -2.92 19.45
CA THR A 373 43.46 -1.80 20.11
C THR A 373 44.47 -0.69 20.45
N GLY A 374 44.06 0.57 20.34
CA GLY A 374 44.91 1.74 20.54
C GLY A 374 45.56 2.28 19.26
N ASP A 375 45.54 1.53 18.15
CA ASP A 375 46.13 1.99 16.89
C ASP A 375 45.32 3.10 16.22
N GLN A 376 46.06 3.95 15.50
CA GLN A 376 45.49 5.00 14.67
C GLN A 376 45.09 4.42 13.31
N VAL A 377 43.86 4.72 12.90
CA VAL A 377 43.31 4.34 11.61
C VAL A 377 42.72 5.57 10.93
N GLU A 378 42.61 5.51 9.61
CA GLU A 378 41.93 6.53 8.83
C GLU A 378 40.64 5.96 8.23
N LEU A 379 39.53 6.65 8.47
CA LEU A 379 38.18 6.29 8.03
C LEU A 379 37.82 7.03 6.74
N LEU A 380 37.62 6.30 5.65
CA LEU A 380 37.22 6.83 4.34
C LEU A 380 35.83 6.34 3.95
N VAL A 381 34.86 7.24 3.94
CA VAL A 381 33.50 6.96 3.49
C VAL A 381 33.43 6.91 1.96
N ASP A 382 32.63 6.00 1.41
CA ASP A 382 32.27 6.04 -0.02
C ASP A 382 31.40 7.27 -0.30
N ALA A 383 32.03 8.31 -0.83
CA ALA A 383 31.39 9.58 -1.11
C ALA A 383 30.24 9.48 -2.11
N ASN A 384 30.34 8.58 -3.11
CA ASN A 384 29.28 8.41 -4.10
C ASN A 384 28.04 7.76 -3.47
N GLN A 385 28.25 6.76 -2.61
CA GLN A 385 27.14 6.14 -1.89
C GLN A 385 26.48 7.14 -0.93
N ARG A 386 27.28 7.91 -0.17
CA ARG A 386 26.76 8.93 0.76
C ARG A 386 25.96 9.99 0.01
N GLU A 387 26.45 10.47 -1.13
CA GLU A 387 25.75 11.43 -1.98
C GLU A 387 24.36 10.93 -2.36
N LEU A 388 24.28 9.71 -2.93
CA LEU A 388 23.00 9.11 -3.33
C LEU A 388 22.03 8.97 -2.16
N ILE A 389 22.53 8.54 -0.99
CA ILE A 389 21.71 8.41 0.22
C ILE A 389 21.23 9.80 0.69
N THR A 390 22.11 10.79 0.70
CA THR A 390 21.84 12.17 1.17
C THR A 390 20.79 12.87 0.29
N CYS A 391 20.88 12.70 -1.03
CA CYS A 391 19.87 13.20 -1.97
C CYS A 391 18.51 12.51 -1.76
N HIS A 392 18.49 11.18 -1.61
CA HIS A 392 17.25 10.45 -1.32
C HIS A 392 16.66 10.79 0.05
N HIS A 393 17.49 11.08 1.05
CA HIS A 393 17.01 11.48 2.37
C HIS A 393 16.32 12.84 2.29
N THR A 394 16.98 13.81 1.68
CA THR A 394 16.40 15.14 1.44
C THR A 394 15.11 15.04 0.63
N ALA A 395 15.08 14.20 -0.41
CA ALA A 395 13.89 13.95 -1.20
C ALA A 395 12.73 13.35 -0.38
N THR A 396 13.03 12.55 0.64
CA THR A 396 12.03 12.00 1.58
C THR A 396 11.36 13.13 2.38
N HIS A 397 12.13 14.09 2.89
CA HIS A 397 11.61 15.27 3.58
C HIS A 397 10.78 16.17 2.66
N LEU A 398 11.25 16.42 1.44
CA LEU A 398 10.47 17.18 0.45
C LEU A 398 9.16 16.48 0.10
N LEU A 399 9.16 15.15 -0.04
CA LEU A 399 7.95 14.37 -0.30
C LEU A 399 6.97 14.44 0.88
N ASN A 400 7.45 14.27 2.11
CA ASN A 400 6.61 14.39 3.30
C ASN A 400 6.02 15.81 3.45
N GLY A 401 6.85 16.84 3.26
CA GLY A 401 6.44 18.25 3.25
C GLY A 401 5.42 18.57 2.15
N ALA A 402 5.61 18.06 0.93
CA ALA A 402 4.67 18.22 -0.19
C ALA A 402 3.32 17.55 0.10
N ILE A 403 3.31 16.33 0.63
CA ILE A 403 2.10 15.61 1.03
C ILE A 403 1.35 16.39 2.11
N ARG A 404 2.04 16.82 3.16
CA ARG A 404 1.45 17.62 4.24
C ARG A 404 0.89 18.93 3.71
N SER A 405 1.58 19.61 2.81
CA SER A 405 1.15 20.89 2.25
C SER A 405 -0.09 20.71 1.36
N LEU A 406 -0.08 19.72 0.45
CA LEU A 406 -1.20 19.42 -0.46
C LEU A 406 -2.47 19.00 0.29
N PHE A 407 -2.33 18.18 1.34
CA PHE A 407 -3.45 17.65 2.12
C PHE A 407 -3.72 18.42 3.42
N LYS A 408 -3.14 19.63 3.60
CA LYS A 408 -3.37 20.49 4.78
C LYS A 408 -3.09 19.80 6.12
N LYS A 409 -1.98 19.05 6.19
CA LYS A 409 -1.42 18.41 7.39
C LYS A 409 -2.31 17.32 8.02
N VAL A 410 -3.29 16.78 7.30
CA VAL A 410 -4.10 15.61 7.74
C VAL A 410 -3.36 14.27 7.52
N THR A 411 -2.03 14.31 7.61
CA THR A 411 -1.13 13.19 7.29
C THR A 411 -0.08 13.02 8.35
N TYR A 412 0.42 11.79 8.47
CA TYR A 412 1.49 11.45 9.39
C TYR A 412 2.43 10.41 8.78
N GLN A 413 3.69 10.42 9.19
CA GLN A 413 4.65 9.41 8.77
C GLN A 413 4.44 8.12 9.56
N VAL A 414 4.34 6.99 8.84
CA VAL A 414 4.28 5.64 9.41
C VAL A 414 5.69 5.04 9.43
N SER A 415 6.40 5.13 8.31
CA SER A 415 7.76 4.62 8.17
C SER A 415 8.51 5.32 7.03
N SER A 416 9.83 5.31 7.09
CA SER A 416 10.71 5.76 6.01
C SER A 416 11.86 4.77 5.81
N GLY A 417 12.37 4.70 4.58
CA GLY A 417 13.52 3.88 4.23
C GLY A 417 14.31 4.55 3.12
N VAL A 418 15.56 4.92 3.40
CA VAL A 418 16.43 5.68 2.50
C VAL A 418 17.68 4.85 2.22
N THR A 419 17.92 4.59 0.94
CA THR A 419 19.06 3.80 0.46
C THR A 419 19.76 4.53 -0.68
N SER A 420 20.92 4.05 -1.12
CA SER A 420 21.58 4.59 -2.32
C SER A 420 20.77 4.37 -3.61
N LYS A 421 19.77 3.48 -3.60
CA LYS A 421 18.97 3.12 -4.78
C LYS A 421 17.64 3.89 -4.89
N ASN A 422 17.01 4.19 -3.77
CA ASN A 422 15.70 4.86 -3.69
C ASN A 422 15.39 5.31 -2.26
N CYS A 423 14.37 6.15 -2.15
CA CYS A 423 13.66 6.43 -0.90
C CYS A 423 12.26 5.84 -0.93
N LYS A 424 11.80 5.39 0.25
CA LYS A 424 10.47 4.89 0.51
C LYS A 424 9.89 5.68 1.67
N LEU A 425 8.63 6.09 1.53
CA LEU A 425 7.90 6.81 2.55
C LEU A 425 6.51 6.23 2.67
N GLU A 426 6.14 5.73 3.85
CA GLU A 426 4.77 5.34 4.15
C GLU A 426 4.12 6.43 5.00
N VAL A 427 2.97 6.91 4.52
CA VAL A 427 2.17 7.92 5.21
C VAL A 427 0.77 7.39 5.48
N GLY A 428 0.22 7.78 6.62
CA GLY A 428 -1.21 7.75 6.82
C GLY A 428 -1.85 9.02 6.26
N LEU A 429 -2.90 8.87 5.45
CA LEU A 429 -3.72 9.97 4.94
C LEU A 429 -5.18 9.68 5.28
N ILE A 430 -5.83 10.64 5.92
CA ILE A 430 -7.17 10.49 6.47
C ILE A 430 -8.20 11.18 5.58
N GLY A 431 -9.36 10.55 5.37
CA GLY A 431 -10.50 11.16 4.66
C GLY A 431 -10.36 11.31 3.14
N LYS A 432 -9.15 11.20 2.56
CA LYS A 432 -8.91 11.37 1.13
C LYS A 432 -8.12 10.22 0.53
N ARG A 433 -8.45 9.85 -0.71
CA ARG A 433 -7.64 8.94 -1.52
C ARG A 433 -6.71 9.75 -2.41
N ILE A 434 -5.47 9.28 -2.52
CA ILE A 434 -4.47 9.86 -3.43
C ILE A 434 -4.81 9.43 -4.85
N LYS A 435 -5.09 10.40 -5.72
CA LYS A 435 -5.36 10.18 -7.14
C LYS A 435 -4.09 10.39 -7.96
N LYS A 436 -4.14 9.99 -9.24
CA LYS A 436 -3.05 10.20 -10.21
C LYS A 436 -2.66 11.68 -10.30
N GLU A 437 -3.65 12.58 -10.32
CA GLU A 437 -3.43 14.02 -10.42
C GLU A 437 -2.76 14.61 -9.17
N ASP A 438 -3.01 14.02 -8.00
CA ASP A 438 -2.34 14.42 -6.77
C ASP A 438 -0.85 14.06 -6.83
N VAL A 439 -0.49 12.89 -7.37
CA VAL A 439 0.92 12.49 -7.56
C VAL A 439 1.63 13.48 -8.48
N THR A 440 1.01 13.89 -9.59
CA THR A 440 1.56 14.93 -10.48
C THR A 440 1.79 16.24 -9.73
N ARG A 441 0.85 16.67 -8.88
CA ARG A 441 1.00 17.89 -8.06
C ARG A 441 2.15 17.78 -7.08
N LEU A 442 2.29 16.64 -6.40
CA LEU A 442 3.40 16.39 -5.48
C LEU A 442 4.76 16.46 -6.19
N GLU A 443 4.91 15.78 -7.33
CA GLU A 443 6.15 15.85 -8.12
C GLU A 443 6.45 17.28 -8.59
N ASN A 444 5.43 18.04 -9.01
CA ASN A 444 5.59 19.43 -9.43
C ASN A 444 6.04 20.34 -8.28
N MET A 445 5.47 20.21 -7.08
CA MET A 445 5.87 20.99 -5.91
C MET A 445 7.34 20.74 -5.56
N ILE A 446 7.77 19.47 -5.57
CA ILE A 446 9.14 19.08 -5.25
C ILE A 446 10.10 19.57 -6.34
N THR A 447 9.75 19.35 -7.61
CA THR A 447 10.57 19.79 -8.75
C THR A 447 10.72 21.31 -8.79
N GLN A 448 9.65 22.06 -8.48
CA GLN A 448 9.71 23.51 -8.36
C GLN A 448 10.63 23.94 -7.21
N THR A 449 10.56 23.25 -6.06
CA THR A 449 11.46 23.49 -4.92
C THR A 449 12.93 23.24 -5.24
N ILE A 450 13.22 22.20 -6.04
CA ILE A 450 14.57 21.93 -6.57
C ILE A 450 15.01 23.06 -7.51
N LYS A 451 14.13 23.50 -8.41
CA LYS A 451 14.42 24.60 -9.36
C LYS A 451 14.66 25.94 -8.66
N SER A 452 13.94 26.22 -7.58
CA SER A 452 14.13 27.43 -6.78
C SER A 452 15.42 27.41 -5.94
N LYS A 453 16.16 26.29 -5.91
CA LYS A 453 17.44 26.15 -5.19
C LYS A 453 17.31 26.58 -3.73
N SER A 454 16.23 26.16 -3.10
CA SER A 454 15.95 26.49 -1.70
C SER A 454 17.06 25.97 -0.79
N PRO A 455 17.60 26.81 0.12
CA PRO A 455 18.58 26.36 1.10
C PRO A 455 17.94 25.41 2.12
N ILE A 456 18.75 24.51 2.67
CA ILE A 456 18.35 23.57 3.71
C ILE A 456 18.98 24.04 5.02
N ASP A 457 18.14 24.56 5.91
CA ASP A 457 18.59 25.05 7.22
C ASP A 457 18.64 23.91 8.24
N VAL A 458 19.72 23.89 9.03
CA VAL A 458 19.96 22.87 10.05
C VAL A 458 20.28 23.56 11.37
N LYS A 459 19.37 23.45 12.33
CA LYS A 459 19.50 24.05 13.67
C LYS A 459 19.55 22.96 14.73
N THR A 460 20.47 23.10 15.69
CA THR A 460 20.46 22.24 16.89
C THR A 460 19.59 22.88 17.97
N ILE A 461 18.62 22.15 18.51
CA ILE A 461 17.67 22.60 19.54
C ILE A 461 17.52 21.56 20.65
N ASN A 462 16.97 21.98 21.80
CA ASN A 462 16.57 21.06 22.86
C ASN A 462 15.08 20.72 22.76
N ALA A 463 14.67 19.63 23.40
CA ALA A 463 13.27 19.17 23.40
C ALA A 463 12.30 20.24 23.94
N SER A 464 12.74 21.03 24.93
CA SER A 464 12.00 22.18 25.48
C SER A 464 11.71 23.26 24.44
N ASP A 465 12.61 23.43 23.47
CA ASP A 465 12.56 24.52 22.50
C ASP A 465 11.68 24.15 21.31
N VAL A 466 11.47 22.84 21.07
CA VAL A 466 10.58 22.32 20.02
C VAL A 466 9.16 22.88 20.17
N LEU A 467 8.68 23.05 21.41
CA LEU A 467 7.34 23.58 21.69
C LEU A 467 7.17 25.05 21.27
N GLN A 468 8.27 25.79 21.11
CA GLN A 468 8.27 27.18 20.66
C GLN A 468 8.36 27.29 19.13
N GLU A 469 8.68 26.19 18.45
CA GLU A 469 8.83 26.14 17.01
C GLU A 469 7.50 25.78 16.35
N ASN A 470 6.99 26.65 15.48
CA ASN A 470 5.80 26.36 14.72
C ASN A 470 6.05 25.29 13.65
N ASP A 471 5.04 24.47 13.38
CA ASP A 471 4.97 23.53 12.25
C ASP A 471 6.05 22.44 12.20
N VAL A 472 6.66 22.12 13.34
CA VAL A 472 7.59 20.99 13.43
C VAL A 472 6.85 19.67 13.24
N THR A 473 7.37 18.86 12.33
CA THR A 473 6.92 17.49 12.10
C THR A 473 7.71 16.56 12.99
N MET A 474 7.01 15.91 13.92
CA MET A 474 7.52 14.81 14.71
C MET A 474 6.98 13.49 14.16
N VAL A 475 7.76 12.43 14.30
CA VAL A 475 7.32 11.08 13.96
C VAL A 475 6.58 10.52 15.18
N PRO A 476 5.30 10.14 15.05
CA PRO A 476 4.53 9.64 16.18
C PRO A 476 5.14 8.38 16.79
N GLY A 477 5.28 8.37 18.12
CA GLY A 477 5.82 7.22 18.87
C GLY A 477 7.35 7.17 18.95
N GLU A 478 8.07 8.05 18.26
CA GLU A 478 9.52 8.19 18.43
C GLU A 478 9.85 8.92 19.73
N ILE A 479 10.92 8.47 20.39
CA ILE A 479 11.45 9.12 21.59
C ILE A 479 12.67 9.93 21.18
N TYR A 480 12.55 11.24 21.32
CA TYR A 480 13.61 12.19 21.02
C TYR A 480 14.46 12.46 22.27
N PRO A 481 15.79 12.57 22.16
CA PRO A 481 16.64 12.96 23.28
C PRO A 481 16.32 14.39 23.76
N GLU A 482 16.60 14.68 25.03
CA GLU A 482 16.31 16.01 25.62
C GLU A 482 17.13 17.14 24.98
N THR A 483 18.35 16.84 24.52
CA THR A 483 19.29 17.82 23.97
C THR A 483 19.90 17.34 22.66
N GLY A 484 20.36 18.28 21.82
CA GLY A 484 21.10 17.94 20.60
C GLY A 484 20.22 17.48 19.43
N LEU A 485 18.95 17.87 19.42
CA LEU A 485 18.02 17.57 18.33
C LEU A 485 18.38 18.43 17.12
N ARG A 486 18.46 17.81 15.94
CA ARG A 486 18.67 18.53 14.68
C ARG A 486 17.33 18.77 14.01
N LEU A 487 16.97 20.05 13.90
CA LEU A 487 15.80 20.52 13.18
C LEU A 487 16.22 20.89 11.74
N ILE A 488 15.67 20.17 10.78
CA ILE A 488 15.92 20.35 9.34
C ILE A 488 14.75 21.12 8.76
N THR A 489 15.01 22.24 8.10
CA THR A 489 13.98 23.10 7.52
C THR A 489 14.26 23.37 6.04
N VAL A 490 13.25 23.13 5.21
CA VAL A 490 13.18 23.56 3.82
C VAL A 490 11.87 24.31 3.63
N ASN A 491 11.97 25.60 3.30
CA ASN A 491 10.81 26.44 3.01
C ASN A 491 10.95 27.00 1.59
N CYS A 492 9.92 26.78 0.77
CA CYS A 492 9.86 27.30 -0.59
C CYS A 492 8.49 27.93 -0.83
N GLU A 493 8.45 29.26 -0.90
CA GLU A 493 7.22 30.02 -1.14
C GLU A 493 6.66 29.76 -2.55
N ASP A 494 7.53 29.66 -3.57
CA ASP A 494 7.14 29.42 -4.98
C ASP A 494 6.32 28.15 -5.17
N SER A 495 6.64 27.10 -4.40
CA SER A 495 5.96 25.80 -4.46
C SER A 495 4.97 25.60 -3.32
N GLN A 496 4.84 26.58 -2.40
CA GLN A 496 4.09 26.48 -1.15
C GLN A 496 4.44 25.21 -0.36
N LEU A 497 5.72 24.82 -0.38
CA LEU A 497 6.22 23.63 0.28
C LEU A 497 6.98 24.03 1.54
N LEU A 498 6.50 23.53 2.68
CA LEU A 498 7.21 23.61 3.96
C LEU A 498 7.49 22.19 4.47
N SER A 499 8.79 21.87 4.62
CA SER A 499 9.26 20.71 5.38
C SER A 499 10.06 21.24 6.57
N LYS A 500 9.68 20.83 7.79
CA LYS A 500 10.35 21.24 9.03
C LYS A 500 10.27 20.06 9.99
N GLU A 501 11.37 19.33 10.15
CA GLU A 501 11.35 17.99 10.77
C GLU A 501 12.56 17.77 11.66
N LEU A 502 12.38 17.01 12.75
CA LEU A 502 13.49 16.55 13.57
C LEU A 502 14.15 15.34 12.90
N CYS A 503 15.40 15.45 12.46
CA CYS A 503 16.09 14.38 11.77
C CYS A 503 17.60 14.31 12.08
N CYS A 504 18.09 13.10 12.33
CA CYS A 504 19.51 12.84 12.58
C CYS A 504 20.28 12.44 11.32
N GLY A 505 19.64 12.36 10.15
CA GLY A 505 20.24 11.94 8.89
C GLY A 505 21.24 12.92 8.27
N THR A 506 21.84 12.49 7.17
CA THR A 506 22.61 13.38 6.29
C THR A 506 21.68 14.01 5.26
N HIS A 507 21.81 15.32 5.06
CA HIS A 507 20.97 16.11 4.13
C HIS A 507 21.85 16.90 3.16
N ALA A 508 21.28 17.18 1.99
CA ALA A 508 21.85 18.15 1.08
C ALA A 508 21.93 19.53 1.76
N ILE A 509 22.82 20.39 1.29
CA ILE A 509 22.95 21.77 1.77
C ILE A 509 21.94 22.67 1.06
N ASN A 510 21.62 22.33 -0.19
CA ASN A 510 20.67 23.04 -1.04
C ASN A 510 19.85 22.05 -1.88
N THR A 511 18.58 22.37 -2.15
CA THR A 511 17.71 21.49 -2.95
C THR A 511 18.19 21.30 -4.39
N GLN A 512 19.03 22.20 -4.92
CA GLN A 512 19.60 22.06 -6.27
C GLN A 512 20.45 20.80 -6.45
N GLU A 513 21.01 20.27 -5.35
CA GLU A 513 21.86 19.07 -5.35
C GLU A 513 21.08 17.81 -5.74
N LEU A 514 19.75 17.82 -5.58
CA LEU A 514 18.92 16.70 -5.99
C LEU A 514 18.81 16.60 -7.51
N GLU A 515 18.95 17.72 -8.23
CA GLU A 515 18.79 17.89 -9.70
C GLU A 515 17.42 17.45 -10.26
N TYR A 516 17.06 16.19 -10.06
CA TYR A 516 15.85 15.54 -10.52
C TYR A 516 15.19 14.76 -9.38
N PHE A 517 13.87 14.62 -9.46
CA PHE A 517 13.08 13.81 -8.55
C PHE A 517 11.98 13.08 -9.34
N SER A 518 11.68 11.85 -8.96
CA SER A 518 10.49 11.16 -9.49
C SER A 518 9.93 10.13 -8.51
N ILE A 519 8.60 10.15 -8.37
CA ILE A 519 7.82 9.11 -7.72
C ILE A 519 7.69 7.95 -8.70
N THR A 520 8.25 6.80 -8.37
CA THR A 520 8.26 5.62 -9.24
C THR A 520 7.17 4.62 -8.89
N ASN A 521 6.63 4.70 -7.67
CA ASN A 521 5.57 3.80 -7.24
C ASN A 521 4.70 4.42 -6.14
N LEU A 522 3.42 4.08 -6.15
CA LEU A 522 2.46 4.38 -5.10
C LEU A 522 1.61 3.14 -4.87
N ARG A 523 1.61 2.62 -3.65
CA ARG A 523 0.79 1.48 -3.23
C ARG A 523 -0.07 1.89 -2.04
N GLN A 524 -1.32 1.47 -2.05
CA GLN A 524 -2.19 1.57 -0.87
C GLN A 524 -2.03 0.28 -0.05
N THR A 525 -1.46 0.37 1.15
CA THR A 525 -1.20 -0.79 2.02
C THR A 525 -2.41 -1.13 2.89
N ASN A 526 -3.18 -0.11 3.28
CA ASN A 526 -4.45 -0.22 4.02
C ASN A 526 -5.40 0.94 3.63
N ARG A 527 -6.66 0.95 4.09
CA ARG A 527 -7.68 1.98 3.75
C ARG A 527 -7.18 3.42 3.90
N ALA A 528 -6.30 3.70 4.86
CA ALA A 528 -5.75 5.03 5.14
C ALA A 528 -4.22 5.13 4.98
N ARG A 529 -3.52 4.10 4.45
CA ARG A 529 -2.06 4.09 4.36
C ARG A 529 -1.55 3.97 2.93
N TYR A 530 -0.57 4.81 2.62
CA TYR A 530 0.02 4.96 1.29
C TYR A 530 1.54 4.83 1.39
N ALA A 531 2.10 3.89 0.65
CA ALA A 531 3.53 3.66 0.53
C ALA A 531 4.02 4.19 -0.82
N PHE A 532 4.87 5.20 -0.76
CA PHE A 532 5.55 5.80 -1.89
C PHE A 532 6.94 5.17 -2.05
N THR A 533 7.35 4.97 -3.31
CA THR A 533 8.75 4.78 -3.67
C THR A 533 9.14 5.89 -4.64
N ALA A 534 10.25 6.57 -4.36
CA ALA A 534 10.76 7.65 -5.19
C ALA A 534 12.29 7.57 -5.34
N VAL A 535 12.80 8.25 -6.36
CA VAL A 535 14.23 8.38 -6.65
C VAL A 535 14.58 9.86 -6.82
N ALA A 536 15.83 10.21 -6.54
CA ALA A 536 16.39 11.55 -6.72
C ALA A 536 17.76 11.47 -7.42
N GLY A 537 18.30 12.60 -7.87
CA GLY A 537 19.61 12.66 -8.51
C GLY A 537 19.66 11.86 -9.81
N MET A 538 20.82 11.25 -10.07
CA MET A 538 21.07 10.44 -11.26
C MET A 538 20.08 9.28 -11.44
N ALA A 539 19.56 8.70 -10.35
CA ALA A 539 18.54 7.66 -10.44
C ALA A 539 17.21 8.18 -11.02
N ALA A 540 16.81 9.40 -10.64
CA ALA A 540 15.63 10.06 -11.21
C ALA A 540 15.85 10.51 -12.65
N GLU A 541 17.04 11.05 -12.96
CA GLU A 541 17.40 11.41 -14.33
C GLU A 541 17.30 10.20 -15.27
N ASN A 542 17.84 9.05 -14.86
CA ASN A 542 17.76 7.80 -15.63
C ASN A 542 16.32 7.33 -15.82
N ALA A 543 15.47 7.43 -14.78
CA ALA A 543 14.05 7.10 -14.86
C ALA A 543 13.31 7.98 -15.88
N LEU A 544 13.57 9.30 -15.87
CA LEU A 544 12.97 10.26 -16.78
C LEU A 544 13.44 10.07 -18.23
N LYS A 545 14.74 9.85 -18.46
CA LYS A 545 15.29 9.55 -19.80
C LYS A 545 14.71 8.26 -20.37
N THR A 546 14.61 7.21 -19.55
CA THR A 546 14.02 5.93 -19.96
C THR A 546 12.55 6.10 -20.32
N ALA A 547 11.79 6.88 -19.52
CA ALA A 547 10.39 7.20 -19.83
C ALA A 547 10.25 7.94 -21.16
N ALA A 548 11.11 8.94 -21.44
CA ALA A 548 11.08 9.67 -22.71
C ALA A 548 11.34 8.76 -23.93
N LEU A 549 12.29 7.83 -23.83
CA LEU A 549 12.56 6.85 -24.89
C LEU A 549 11.37 5.91 -25.12
N LEU A 550 10.75 5.42 -24.04
CA LEU A 550 9.56 4.58 -24.13
C LEU A 550 8.36 5.34 -24.70
N GLN A 551 8.18 6.61 -24.32
CA GLN A 551 7.13 7.47 -24.84
C GLN A 551 7.25 7.60 -26.37
N HIS A 552 8.45 7.94 -26.85
CA HIS A 552 8.72 8.04 -28.27
C HIS A 552 8.45 6.71 -29.01
N ARG A 553 8.81 5.57 -28.41
CA ARG A 553 8.54 4.25 -28.99
C ARG A 553 7.03 3.98 -29.12
N VAL A 554 6.24 4.30 -28.10
CA VAL A 554 4.78 4.15 -28.12
C VAL A 554 4.16 5.09 -29.16
N ASP A 555 4.63 6.34 -29.25
CA ASP A 555 4.15 7.30 -30.25
C ASP A 555 4.39 6.81 -31.69
N MET A 556 5.55 6.20 -31.94
CA MET A 556 5.86 5.61 -33.25
C MET A 556 4.97 4.42 -33.58
N LEU A 557 4.68 3.55 -32.60
CA LEU A 557 3.79 2.40 -32.79
C LEU A 557 2.33 2.86 -33.04
N GLU A 558 1.87 3.90 -32.36
CA GLU A 558 0.53 4.47 -32.60
C GLU A 558 0.43 5.13 -33.98
N LYS A 559 1.46 5.87 -34.42
CA LYS A 559 1.51 6.41 -35.79
C LYS A 559 1.49 5.31 -36.84
N GLN A 560 2.21 4.21 -36.62
CA GLN A 560 2.18 3.04 -37.51
C GLN A 560 0.77 2.44 -37.60
N PHE A 561 0.08 2.31 -36.46
CA PHE A 561 -1.31 1.86 -36.41
C PHE A 561 -2.24 2.78 -37.21
N ASN A 562 -2.14 4.10 -37.04
CA ASN A 562 -2.98 5.06 -37.76
C ASN A 562 -2.70 5.15 -39.27
N SER A 563 -1.59 4.57 -39.74
CA SER A 563 -1.17 4.58 -41.16
C SER A 563 -1.58 3.33 -41.95
N ASP A 564 -2.58 2.58 -41.47
CA ASP A 564 -3.17 1.36 -42.07
C ASP A 564 -2.21 0.17 -42.28
N LYS A 565 -1.01 0.20 -41.67
CA LYS A 565 -0.14 -0.97 -41.57
C LYS A 565 -0.48 -1.76 -40.31
N LEU A 566 -1.62 -2.45 -40.33
CA LEU A 566 -1.97 -3.44 -39.32
C LEU A 566 -0.93 -4.58 -39.41
N THR A 567 -0.06 -4.70 -38.40
CA THR A 567 0.84 -5.85 -38.31
C THR A 567 0.70 -6.49 -36.94
N ASN A 568 0.63 -7.82 -36.91
CA ASN A 568 0.73 -8.61 -35.69
C ASN A 568 2.00 -8.25 -34.89
N ALA A 569 3.03 -7.75 -35.56
CA ALA A 569 4.25 -7.22 -34.94
C ALA A 569 3.98 -5.99 -34.04
N THR A 570 3.19 -5.01 -34.49
CA THR A 570 2.84 -3.82 -33.67
C THR A 570 2.07 -4.23 -32.41
N GLU A 571 1.12 -5.15 -32.53
CA GLU A 571 0.36 -5.66 -31.39
C GLU A 571 1.28 -6.39 -30.39
N VAL A 572 2.13 -7.30 -30.87
CA VAL A 572 3.07 -8.05 -30.03
C VAL A 572 4.02 -7.10 -29.30
N GLU A 573 4.56 -6.09 -29.97
CA GLU A 573 5.44 -5.10 -29.35
C GLU A 573 4.71 -4.25 -28.29
N LEU A 574 3.48 -3.79 -28.55
CA LEU A 574 2.67 -3.08 -27.56
C LEU A 574 2.37 -3.96 -26.33
N GLN A 575 2.08 -5.24 -26.54
CA GLN A 575 1.88 -6.19 -25.45
C GLN A 575 3.16 -6.42 -24.63
N LYS A 576 4.33 -6.52 -25.28
CA LYS A 576 5.63 -6.61 -24.59
C LYS A 576 5.93 -5.38 -23.75
N ILE A 577 5.71 -4.18 -24.29
CA ILE A 577 5.90 -2.92 -23.56
C ILE A 577 4.97 -2.88 -22.35
N ARG A 578 3.67 -3.18 -22.55
CA ARG A 578 2.70 -3.24 -21.46
C ARG A 578 3.11 -4.24 -20.38
N HIS A 579 3.58 -5.42 -20.76
CA HIS A 579 4.06 -6.44 -19.81
C HIS A 579 5.26 -5.92 -19.00
N HIS A 580 6.23 -5.27 -19.64
CA HIS A 580 7.38 -4.69 -18.92
C HIS A 580 6.95 -3.57 -17.96
N LEU A 581 6.03 -2.69 -18.36
CA LEU A 581 5.53 -1.61 -17.50
C LEU A 581 4.82 -2.12 -16.24
N VAL A 582 4.23 -3.32 -16.29
CA VAL A 582 3.50 -3.94 -15.17
C VAL A 582 4.42 -4.78 -14.29
N HIS A 583 5.35 -5.53 -14.88
CA HIS A 583 6.08 -6.60 -14.18
C HIS A 583 7.55 -6.30 -13.91
N THR A 584 8.16 -5.32 -14.59
CA THR A 584 9.57 -5.03 -14.39
C THR A 584 9.77 -4.01 -13.26
N GLU A 585 10.77 -4.24 -12.41
CA GLU A 585 11.15 -3.33 -11.32
C GLU A 585 11.93 -2.07 -11.79
N VAL A 586 11.90 -1.76 -13.08
CA VAL A 586 12.58 -0.57 -13.60
C VAL A 586 11.93 0.68 -12.99
N ALA A 587 12.77 1.55 -12.42
CA ALA A 587 12.36 2.86 -11.96
C ALA A 587 11.87 3.69 -13.15
N LEU A 588 10.55 3.88 -13.23
CA LEU A 588 9.88 4.76 -14.19
C LEU A 588 8.90 5.65 -13.42
N PRO A 589 8.66 6.90 -13.86
CA PRO A 589 7.68 7.77 -13.23
C PRO A 589 6.32 7.11 -13.17
N TYR A 590 5.67 7.21 -12.00
CA TYR A 590 4.42 6.52 -11.69
C TYR A 590 3.29 6.92 -12.65
N VAL A 591 3.10 8.22 -12.84
CA VAL A 591 2.04 8.77 -13.70
C VAL A 591 2.26 8.34 -15.15
N PHE A 592 3.50 8.42 -15.64
CA PHE A 592 3.88 7.95 -16.97
C PHE A 592 3.51 6.49 -17.19
N LYS A 593 3.77 5.60 -16.21
CA LYS A 593 3.41 4.18 -16.32
C LYS A 593 1.92 3.98 -16.49
N ILE A 594 1.10 4.65 -15.67
CA ILE A 594 -0.36 4.54 -15.73
C ILE A 594 -0.88 5.05 -17.07
N ASP A 595 -0.51 6.27 -17.46
CA ASP A 595 -0.97 6.89 -18.70
C ASP A 595 -0.57 6.06 -19.93
N THR A 596 0.65 5.53 -19.93
CA THR A 596 1.15 4.69 -21.02
C THR A 596 0.40 3.36 -21.09
N ILE A 597 0.10 2.72 -19.95
CA ILE A 597 -0.70 1.49 -19.92
C ILE A 597 -2.13 1.76 -20.42
N GLU A 598 -2.77 2.83 -19.96
CA GLU A 598 -4.10 3.26 -20.41
C GLU A 598 -4.12 3.49 -21.93
N ARG A 599 -3.12 4.21 -22.45
CA ARG A 599 -2.97 4.48 -23.88
C ARG A 599 -2.72 3.21 -24.69
N ILE A 600 -1.83 2.32 -24.25
CA ILE A 600 -1.59 1.04 -24.94
C ILE A 600 -2.87 0.20 -24.95
N ASN A 601 -3.61 0.12 -23.83
CA ASN A 601 -4.86 -0.62 -23.76
C ASN A 601 -5.91 -0.05 -24.72
N ASP A 602 -5.97 1.27 -24.87
CA ASP A 602 -6.85 1.92 -25.83
C ASP A 602 -6.46 1.60 -27.28
N ILE A 603 -5.17 1.66 -27.63
CA ILE A 603 -4.67 1.26 -28.95
C ILE A 603 -5.01 -0.21 -29.24
N LEU A 604 -4.77 -1.11 -28.29
CA LEU A 604 -5.09 -2.54 -28.41
C LEU A 604 -6.60 -2.79 -28.56
N ARG A 605 -7.44 -1.98 -27.93
CA ARG A 605 -8.90 -2.04 -28.10
C ARG A 605 -9.30 -1.59 -29.51
N ARG A 606 -8.79 -0.44 -29.96
CA ARG A 606 -9.02 0.09 -31.31
C ARG A 606 -8.58 -0.91 -32.38
N LEU A 607 -7.40 -1.53 -32.22
CA LEU A 607 -6.91 -2.62 -33.08
C LEU A 607 -7.94 -3.75 -33.23
N LYS A 608 -8.47 -4.27 -32.11
CA LYS A 608 -9.47 -5.35 -32.14
C LYS A 608 -10.79 -4.94 -32.80
N GLU A 609 -11.21 -3.69 -32.63
CA GLU A 609 -12.42 -3.14 -33.24
C GLU A 609 -12.26 -2.96 -34.76
N THR A 610 -11.11 -2.45 -35.21
CA THR A 610 -10.78 -2.33 -36.65
C THR A 610 -10.75 -3.70 -37.31
N THR A 611 -10.03 -4.68 -36.75
CA THR A 611 -10.00 -6.05 -37.28
C THR A 611 -11.41 -6.64 -37.36
N ARG A 612 -12.24 -6.49 -36.32
CA ARG A 612 -13.63 -6.98 -36.37
C ARG A 612 -14.50 -6.31 -37.43
N THR A 613 -14.18 -5.08 -37.82
CA THR A 613 -14.98 -4.31 -38.78
C THR A 613 -14.60 -4.68 -40.21
N THR A 614 -13.31 -4.75 -40.52
CA THR A 614 -12.83 -5.22 -41.84
C THR A 614 -13.31 -6.64 -42.13
N LEU A 615 -13.28 -7.53 -41.13
CA LEU A 615 -13.85 -8.89 -41.25
C LEU A 615 -15.33 -8.91 -41.64
N LYS A 616 -16.14 -7.99 -41.10
CA LYS A 616 -17.56 -7.91 -41.44
C LYS A 616 -17.75 -7.46 -42.88
N GLU A 617 -16.96 -6.48 -43.33
CA GLU A 617 -17.04 -5.94 -44.69
C GLU A 617 -16.64 -7.00 -45.73
N PHE A 618 -15.56 -7.76 -45.51
CA PHE A 618 -15.16 -8.85 -46.42
C PHE A 618 -16.25 -9.89 -46.61
N VAL A 619 -16.84 -10.38 -45.50
CA VAL A 619 -17.93 -11.37 -45.56
C VAL A 619 -19.17 -10.80 -46.24
N GLU A 620 -19.49 -9.52 -46.02
CA GLU A 620 -20.63 -8.87 -46.65
C GLU A 620 -20.46 -8.70 -48.16
N VAL A 621 -19.28 -8.28 -48.62
CA VAL A 621 -18.97 -8.17 -50.05
C VAL A 621 -19.03 -9.55 -50.70
N GLU A 622 -18.34 -10.55 -50.12
CA GLU A 622 -18.33 -11.91 -50.66
C GLU A 622 -19.74 -12.50 -50.77
N MET A 623 -20.56 -12.37 -49.73
CA MET A 623 -21.93 -12.87 -49.75
C MET A 623 -22.84 -12.11 -50.73
N LYS A 624 -22.68 -10.80 -50.88
CA LYS A 624 -23.44 -10.01 -51.88
C LYS A 624 -23.08 -10.44 -53.30
N THR A 625 -21.79 -10.61 -53.59
CA THR A 625 -21.32 -11.11 -54.90
C THR A 625 -21.87 -12.51 -55.17
N LEU A 626 -21.78 -13.43 -54.20
CA LEU A 626 -22.33 -14.78 -54.32
C LEU A 626 -23.83 -14.79 -54.66
N LEU A 627 -24.63 -13.95 -53.98
CA LEU A 627 -26.07 -13.89 -54.20
C LEU A 627 -26.44 -13.27 -55.56
N GLN A 628 -25.60 -12.38 -56.09
CA GLN A 628 -25.75 -11.83 -57.45
C GLN A 628 -25.39 -12.86 -58.52
N GLU A 629 -24.29 -13.60 -58.34
CA GLU A 629 -23.86 -14.64 -59.28
C GLU A 629 -24.77 -15.87 -59.29
N LYS A 630 -25.40 -16.18 -58.15
CA LYS A 630 -26.28 -17.35 -57.97
C LYS A 630 -27.71 -16.93 -57.63
N PRO A 631 -28.51 -16.47 -58.62
CA PRO A 631 -29.90 -16.08 -58.41
C PRO A 631 -30.77 -17.28 -58.00
N ILE A 632 -31.85 -17.00 -57.25
CA ILE A 632 -32.72 -18.03 -56.64
C ILE A 632 -33.40 -18.93 -57.66
N GLU A 633 -33.71 -18.41 -58.84
CA GLU A 633 -34.38 -19.13 -59.94
C GLU A 633 -33.59 -20.34 -60.42
N HIS A 634 -32.25 -20.27 -60.35
CA HIS A 634 -31.36 -21.35 -60.77
C HIS A 634 -30.65 -22.06 -59.61
N HIS A 635 -30.71 -21.47 -58.41
CA HIS A 635 -29.98 -21.96 -57.22
C HIS A 635 -30.92 -21.94 -56.00
N PRO A 636 -31.78 -22.97 -55.84
CA PRO A 636 -32.78 -23.02 -54.77
C PRO A 636 -32.18 -23.21 -53.38
N PHE A 637 -30.89 -23.56 -53.28
CA PHE A 637 -30.11 -23.59 -52.05
C PHE A 637 -28.66 -23.19 -52.34
N LEU A 638 -27.91 -22.85 -51.30
CA LEU A 638 -26.49 -22.50 -51.41
C LEU A 638 -25.63 -23.31 -50.44
N VAL A 639 -24.52 -23.85 -50.95
CA VAL A 639 -23.41 -24.35 -50.13
C VAL A 639 -22.19 -23.54 -50.52
N HIS A 640 -21.66 -22.73 -49.61
CA HIS A 640 -20.57 -21.79 -49.89
C HIS A 640 -19.43 -21.93 -48.91
N TYR A 641 -18.21 -22.00 -49.44
CA TYR A 641 -16.99 -21.89 -48.64
C TYR A 641 -16.52 -20.44 -48.69
N LEU A 642 -16.44 -19.79 -47.53
CA LEU A 642 -15.98 -18.40 -47.44
C LEU A 642 -14.49 -18.33 -47.75
N THR A 643 -14.16 -17.83 -48.93
CA THR A 643 -12.78 -17.57 -49.35
C THR A 643 -12.11 -16.52 -48.46
N SER A 644 -12.89 -15.56 -47.93
CA SER A 644 -12.43 -14.61 -46.91
C SER A 644 -11.96 -15.28 -45.61
N SER A 645 -12.35 -16.54 -45.33
CA SER A 645 -11.91 -17.24 -44.12
C SER A 645 -10.41 -17.57 -44.14
N ALA A 646 -9.80 -17.66 -45.31
CA ALA A 646 -8.36 -17.93 -45.44
C ALA A 646 -7.48 -16.73 -45.04
N LEU A 647 -8.07 -15.53 -44.93
CA LEU A 647 -7.35 -14.29 -44.66
C LEU A 647 -7.39 -13.89 -43.17
N VAL A 648 -8.04 -14.69 -42.32
CA VAL A 648 -8.55 -14.23 -41.01
C VAL A 648 -8.61 -15.33 -39.94
N ASP A 649 -8.40 -14.96 -38.68
CA ASP A 649 -8.31 -15.92 -37.56
C ASP A 649 -9.68 -16.46 -37.10
N GLU A 650 -10.76 -15.70 -37.30
CA GLU A 650 -12.12 -16.17 -37.00
C GLU A 650 -13.19 -15.45 -37.85
N VAL A 651 -14.13 -16.22 -38.40
CA VAL A 651 -15.27 -15.69 -39.18
C VAL A 651 -16.60 -15.91 -38.45
N PRO A 652 -17.41 -14.85 -38.23
CA PRO A 652 -18.74 -15.00 -37.65
C PRO A 652 -19.73 -15.54 -38.71
N LEU A 653 -19.80 -16.87 -38.86
CA LEU A 653 -20.66 -17.55 -39.84
C LEU A 653 -22.15 -17.16 -39.77
N GLN A 654 -22.64 -16.77 -38.58
CA GLN A 654 -24.01 -16.31 -38.40
C GLN A 654 -24.33 -15.08 -39.27
N ARG A 655 -23.37 -14.19 -39.49
CA ARG A 655 -23.58 -12.99 -40.31
C ARG A 655 -23.70 -13.37 -41.78
N ALA A 656 -22.83 -14.26 -42.27
CA ALA A 656 -22.89 -14.79 -43.63
C ALA A 656 -24.25 -15.45 -43.90
N THR A 657 -24.72 -16.34 -43.00
CA THR A 657 -26.02 -16.99 -43.18
C THR A 657 -27.20 -16.02 -43.09
N LYS A 658 -27.11 -14.94 -42.32
CA LYS A 658 -28.19 -13.94 -42.20
C LYS A 658 -28.38 -13.10 -43.46
N LEU A 659 -27.34 -12.94 -44.29
CA LEU A 659 -27.43 -12.20 -45.54
C LEU A 659 -28.23 -12.96 -46.62
N CYS A 660 -28.44 -14.27 -46.43
CA CYS A 660 -29.27 -15.11 -47.29
C CYS A 660 -30.46 -15.65 -46.49
N SER A 661 -31.61 -14.97 -46.58
CA SER A 661 -32.86 -15.33 -45.90
C SER A 661 -33.94 -15.87 -46.83
N ASP A 662 -33.72 -15.78 -48.14
CA ASP A 662 -34.66 -16.14 -49.20
C ASP A 662 -34.71 -17.65 -49.48
N ARG A 663 -33.64 -18.38 -49.15
CA ARG A 663 -33.44 -19.82 -49.43
C ARG A 663 -32.53 -20.52 -48.42
N PRO A 664 -32.46 -21.87 -48.40
CA PRO A 664 -31.54 -22.61 -47.54
C PRO A 664 -30.07 -22.33 -47.87
N ILE A 665 -29.25 -22.09 -46.86
CA ILE A 665 -27.82 -21.82 -47.01
C ILE A 665 -26.97 -22.61 -46.00
N LEU A 666 -25.87 -23.18 -46.46
CA LEU A 666 -24.80 -23.76 -45.64
C LEU A 666 -23.50 -23.02 -45.94
N VAL A 667 -22.93 -22.37 -44.93
CA VAL A 667 -21.67 -21.63 -45.03
C VAL A 667 -20.59 -22.35 -44.26
N VAL A 668 -19.44 -22.52 -44.90
CA VAL A 668 -18.23 -23.16 -44.35
C VAL A 668 -17.12 -22.13 -44.24
N SER A 669 -16.33 -22.21 -43.17
CA SER A 669 -15.10 -21.44 -42.99
C SER A 669 -13.98 -22.35 -42.47
N MET A 670 -12.75 -22.06 -42.86
CA MET A 670 -11.54 -22.65 -42.29
C MET A 670 -10.61 -21.55 -41.79
N CYS A 671 -10.26 -21.61 -40.50
CA CYS A 671 -9.30 -20.71 -39.83
C CYS A 671 -8.37 -21.58 -38.97
N ASP A 672 -7.05 -21.38 -39.02
CA ASP A 672 -6.05 -22.13 -38.24
C ASP A 672 -6.21 -23.66 -38.27
N SER A 673 -6.46 -24.20 -39.47
CA SER A 673 -6.74 -25.63 -39.68
C SER A 673 -7.95 -26.14 -38.90
N ILE A 674 -8.88 -25.27 -38.49
CA ILE A 674 -10.15 -25.63 -37.87
C ILE A 674 -11.28 -25.31 -38.85
N VAL A 675 -12.00 -26.34 -39.29
CA VAL A 675 -13.21 -26.19 -40.11
C VAL A 675 -14.40 -25.96 -39.19
N LYS A 676 -15.16 -24.90 -39.46
CA LYS A 676 -16.47 -24.61 -38.87
C LYS A 676 -17.49 -24.51 -40.00
N ALA A 677 -18.74 -24.86 -39.71
CA ALA A 677 -19.84 -24.75 -40.67
C ALA A 677 -21.12 -24.36 -39.93
N ARG A 678 -21.99 -23.62 -40.62
CA ARG A 678 -23.30 -23.22 -40.12
C ARG A 678 -24.28 -23.26 -41.27
N CYS A 679 -25.47 -23.79 -41.02
CA CYS A 679 -26.57 -23.74 -41.95
C CYS A 679 -27.75 -22.94 -41.39
N CYS A 680 -28.55 -22.39 -42.29
CA CYS A 680 -29.83 -21.75 -42.01
C CYS A 680 -30.84 -22.19 -43.08
N VAL A 681 -32.00 -22.67 -42.66
CA VAL A 681 -33.09 -23.14 -43.52
C VAL A 681 -34.33 -22.31 -43.19
N PRO A 682 -34.85 -21.47 -44.12
CA PRO A 682 -36.08 -20.73 -43.89
C PRO A 682 -37.26 -21.67 -43.66
N LYS A 683 -38.19 -21.30 -42.77
CA LYS A 683 -39.34 -22.15 -42.35
C LYS A 683 -40.11 -22.80 -43.49
N LYS A 684 -40.28 -22.10 -44.62
CA LYS A 684 -40.98 -22.60 -45.82
C LYS A 684 -40.31 -23.81 -46.50
N PHE A 685 -39.05 -24.07 -46.21
CA PHE A 685 -38.27 -25.19 -46.77
C PHE A 685 -38.07 -26.33 -45.77
N ILE A 686 -38.60 -26.22 -44.55
CA ILE A 686 -38.48 -27.27 -43.54
C ILE A 686 -39.56 -28.32 -43.80
N SER A 687 -39.15 -29.57 -43.86
CA SER A 687 -40.02 -30.74 -43.96
C SER A 687 -39.48 -31.89 -43.12
N ASP A 688 -40.27 -32.97 -42.99
CA ASP A 688 -39.82 -34.19 -42.31
C ASP A 688 -38.54 -34.79 -42.94
N GLN A 689 -38.27 -34.45 -44.21
CA GLN A 689 -37.14 -34.97 -44.98
C GLN A 689 -35.99 -33.97 -45.16
N PHE A 690 -36.18 -32.71 -44.76
CA PHE A 690 -35.15 -31.68 -44.90
C PHE A 690 -35.28 -30.61 -43.81
N ASP A 691 -34.26 -30.50 -42.98
CA ASP A 691 -34.10 -29.43 -42.00
C ASP A 691 -32.61 -29.07 -41.83
N ALA A 692 -32.32 -27.99 -41.10
CA ALA A 692 -30.96 -27.51 -40.88
C ALA A 692 -30.06 -28.54 -40.17
N GLU A 693 -30.59 -29.30 -39.21
CA GLU A 693 -29.83 -30.29 -38.45
C GLU A 693 -29.47 -31.51 -39.32
N GLN A 694 -30.44 -32.05 -40.05
CA GLN A 694 -30.25 -33.17 -40.99
C GLN A 694 -29.25 -32.78 -42.08
N TRP A 695 -29.40 -31.59 -42.67
CA TRP A 695 -28.53 -31.12 -43.74
C TRP A 695 -27.08 -30.93 -43.27
N LEU A 696 -26.88 -30.34 -42.09
CA LEU A 696 -25.53 -30.13 -41.56
C LEU A 696 -24.88 -31.43 -41.06
N LYS A 697 -25.65 -32.43 -40.63
CA LYS A 697 -25.13 -33.75 -40.25
C LYS A 697 -24.44 -34.44 -41.43
N GLU A 698 -24.99 -34.35 -42.64
CA GLU A 698 -24.36 -34.94 -43.83
C GLU A 698 -22.98 -34.35 -44.09
N PHE A 699 -22.86 -33.02 -43.96
CA PHE A 699 -21.58 -32.33 -44.04
C PHE A 699 -20.63 -32.75 -42.89
N ALA A 700 -21.11 -32.68 -41.65
CA ALA A 700 -20.30 -32.91 -40.44
C ALA A 700 -19.82 -34.36 -40.28
N THR A 701 -20.53 -35.33 -40.87
CA THR A 701 -20.17 -36.76 -40.82
C THR A 701 -18.81 -37.03 -41.47
N VAL A 702 -18.46 -36.30 -42.54
CA VAL A 702 -17.15 -36.40 -43.20
C VAL A 702 -16.02 -36.01 -42.23
N PHE A 703 -16.25 -35.00 -41.39
CA PHE A 703 -15.30 -34.52 -40.39
C PHE A 703 -15.40 -35.25 -39.03
N LYS A 704 -16.33 -36.22 -38.91
CA LYS A 704 -16.62 -36.95 -37.67
C LYS A 704 -16.80 -36.01 -36.48
N THR A 705 -17.66 -35.00 -36.65
CA THR A 705 -17.96 -33.99 -35.64
C THR A 705 -19.47 -33.87 -35.40
N GLN A 706 -19.84 -33.29 -34.25
CA GLN A 706 -21.22 -33.11 -33.85
C GLN A 706 -21.76 -31.77 -34.36
N VAL A 707 -23.07 -31.71 -34.56
CA VAL A 707 -23.81 -30.49 -34.85
C VAL A 707 -24.77 -30.18 -33.71
N ALA A 708 -25.04 -28.90 -33.46
CA ALA A 708 -25.99 -28.45 -32.45
C ALA A 708 -26.59 -27.09 -32.82
N ALA A 709 -27.84 -26.87 -32.42
CA ALA A 709 -28.46 -25.56 -32.54
C ALA A 709 -27.83 -24.53 -31.56
N PRO A 710 -27.75 -23.24 -31.92
CA PRO A 710 -27.43 -22.18 -30.97
C PRO A 710 -28.42 -22.16 -29.80
N LYS A 711 -27.96 -21.79 -28.60
CA LYS A 711 -28.79 -21.74 -27.40
C LYS A 711 -30.05 -20.88 -27.64
N GLY A 712 -31.23 -21.49 -27.51
CA GLY A 712 -32.53 -20.83 -27.71
C GLY A 712 -33.01 -20.71 -29.17
N GLN A 713 -32.38 -21.40 -30.12
CA GLN A 713 -32.81 -21.44 -31.53
C GLN A 713 -33.30 -22.84 -31.93
N ASN A 714 -34.23 -22.91 -32.88
CA ASN A 714 -34.78 -24.16 -33.40
C ASN A 714 -33.74 -24.90 -34.27
N SER A 715 -33.45 -26.16 -33.95
CA SER A 715 -32.46 -26.96 -34.69
C SER A 715 -32.86 -27.23 -36.13
N ALA A 716 -34.17 -27.22 -36.44
CA ALA A 716 -34.68 -27.36 -37.80
C ALA A 716 -34.43 -26.11 -38.67
N GLU A 717 -34.32 -24.92 -38.07
CA GLU A 717 -34.09 -23.66 -38.79
C GLU A 717 -32.60 -23.32 -38.87
N VAL A 718 -31.83 -23.60 -37.81
CA VAL A 718 -30.42 -23.21 -37.71
C VAL A 718 -29.63 -24.27 -36.96
N CYS A 719 -28.51 -24.69 -37.55
CA CYS A 719 -27.58 -25.59 -36.90
C CYS A 719 -26.11 -25.14 -37.08
N ASN A 720 -25.28 -25.41 -36.07
CA ASN A 720 -23.84 -25.14 -36.07
C ASN A 720 -23.06 -26.44 -35.95
N MET A 721 -21.96 -26.55 -36.71
CA MET A 721 -21.00 -27.63 -36.58
C MET A 721 -19.97 -27.28 -35.50
N LYS A 722 -19.66 -28.22 -34.60
CA LYS A 722 -18.55 -28.05 -33.66
C LYS A 722 -17.23 -28.03 -34.43
N GLY A 723 -16.41 -27.00 -34.21
CA GLY A 723 -15.15 -26.80 -34.91
C GLY A 723 -14.24 -28.03 -34.84
N LYS A 724 -13.71 -28.44 -35.99
CA LYS A 724 -12.86 -29.64 -36.12
C LYS A 724 -11.49 -29.27 -36.69
N LYS A 725 -10.43 -29.67 -35.98
CA LYS A 725 -9.06 -29.56 -36.48
C LYS A 725 -8.82 -30.58 -37.61
N VAL A 726 -8.27 -30.12 -38.74
CA VAL A 726 -8.01 -30.90 -39.96
C VAL A 726 -6.52 -30.84 -40.34
N SER A 727 -6.04 -31.81 -41.13
CA SER A 727 -4.64 -31.87 -41.60
C SER A 727 -4.45 -31.18 -42.97
N THR A 728 -3.23 -31.17 -43.49
CA THR A 728 -2.85 -30.52 -44.77
C THR A 728 -3.47 -31.12 -46.04
N GLN A 729 -4.19 -32.26 -45.96
CA GLN A 729 -4.91 -32.90 -47.08
C GLN A 729 -6.43 -32.74 -46.94
N PHE A 730 -6.91 -31.64 -46.33
CA PHE A 730 -8.34 -31.46 -46.04
C PHE A 730 -9.19 -31.10 -47.27
N GLU A 731 -8.57 -30.66 -48.37
CA GLU A 731 -9.29 -30.19 -49.56
C GLU A 731 -10.18 -31.29 -50.16
N GLU A 732 -9.67 -32.51 -50.30
CA GLU A 732 -10.46 -33.67 -50.72
C GLU A 732 -11.62 -33.96 -49.76
N GLN A 733 -11.39 -33.85 -48.44
CA GLN A 733 -12.45 -34.04 -47.44
C GLN A 733 -13.51 -32.94 -47.50
N LEU A 734 -13.09 -31.70 -47.74
CA LEU A 734 -13.98 -30.56 -47.87
C LEU A 734 -14.83 -30.68 -49.14
N GLU A 735 -14.24 -31.06 -50.27
CA GLU A 735 -14.96 -31.32 -51.52
C GLU A 735 -16.00 -32.43 -51.35
N VAL A 736 -15.61 -33.54 -50.70
CA VAL A 736 -16.55 -34.64 -50.40
C VAL A 736 -17.68 -34.17 -49.49
N ALA A 737 -17.38 -33.37 -48.46
CA ALA A 737 -18.39 -32.85 -47.53
C ALA A 737 -19.37 -31.87 -48.20
N ILE A 738 -18.83 -30.95 -49.03
CA ILE A 738 -19.64 -30.01 -49.82
C ILE A 738 -20.52 -30.77 -50.81
N SER A 739 -19.96 -31.73 -51.55
CA SER A 739 -20.67 -32.55 -52.52
C SER A 739 -21.81 -33.35 -51.88
N LYS A 740 -21.57 -33.97 -50.72
CA LYS A 740 -22.63 -34.66 -49.95
C LYS A 740 -23.74 -33.72 -49.51
N ALA A 741 -23.38 -32.56 -48.96
CA ALA A 741 -24.37 -31.56 -48.54
C ALA A 741 -25.19 -31.04 -49.74
N GLN A 742 -24.56 -30.81 -50.89
CA GLN A 742 -25.24 -30.39 -52.11
C GLN A 742 -26.17 -31.49 -52.64
N ALA A 743 -25.72 -32.74 -52.69
CA ALA A 743 -26.53 -33.87 -53.12
C ALA A 743 -27.75 -34.10 -52.21
N PHE A 744 -27.56 -34.00 -50.90
CA PHE A 744 -28.65 -34.11 -49.92
C PHE A 744 -29.71 -33.03 -50.13
N ALA A 745 -29.29 -31.77 -50.28
CA ALA A 745 -30.20 -30.67 -50.55
C ALA A 745 -30.91 -30.81 -51.91
N ALA A 746 -30.17 -31.14 -52.97
CA ALA A 746 -30.74 -31.32 -54.31
C ALA A 746 -31.80 -32.43 -54.35
N GLN A 747 -31.57 -33.56 -53.68
CA GLN A 747 -32.52 -34.67 -53.65
C GLN A 747 -33.80 -34.36 -52.87
N ARG A 748 -33.75 -33.49 -51.86
CA ARG A 748 -34.84 -33.28 -50.89
C ARG A 748 -35.56 -31.94 -51.02
N LEU A 749 -34.99 -30.98 -51.77
CA LEU A 749 -35.61 -29.68 -52.05
C LEU A 749 -36.15 -29.55 -53.49
N LEU A 750 -35.76 -30.45 -54.40
CA LEU A 750 -36.26 -30.49 -55.79
C LEU A 750 -37.38 -31.55 -55.99
N LEU A 751 -37.83 -32.17 -54.90
CA LEU A 751 -39.09 -32.92 -54.78
C LEU A 751 -40.12 -32.01 -54.09
#